data_AF-A0A961AU39-F1
#
_entry.id   AF-A0A961AU39-F1
#
_cell.length_a   1.000
_cell.length_b   1.000
_cell.length_c   1.000
_cell.angle_alpha   90.00
_cell.angle_beta   90.00
_cell.angle_gamma   90.00
#
_symmetry.space_group_name_H-M   'P 1'
#
loop_
_entity.id
_entity.type
_entity.pdbx_description
1 polymer ?
#
loop_
_entity_poly.entity_id
_entity_poly.type
_entity_poly.pdbx_seq_one_letter_code
_entity_poly.pdbx_strand_id
1 'polypeptide(L)'
;MSSNLNTNYPAFVIGITGNMDLDFSEPKSEETLRERLRVLLLFLRYGYDHRDPRLDHKESPRLGDLIATLTPCSDSMLKGLEDWAGVGEKTELVLLSSLAPGADTLAVEVFQELCDDPTLKNFHGRVCAPLPFPPSIYREATTFVRDGESDAENQARQEDFDRLLGQLDGDKIFEVLISDDVVAKTGQEEPESSHQRWEQERSNKVQRRRRYQAAGEYVATYSDLLIAIYDDRHISGSSAGSNAIVEAKRQGATPDLLPMTQAFTWADNGPVFHLFHPRIKQIQSKTDDNEATATETNQPRSDKPLRILHPYELGPEDDETRSALSYRWTAPDIYEKTKSEKVATPYRLLRAFEKWQERGNQLISRIAYNLGKFNEDLPVDRESTALYEMLGFSTKGRSGPALEAALKARLSAGLCGEDVRAINEGMNFLNRLWPISQVRRRASDISGKLHATSESILKGLFLLSFLSAVLLHFFSHWHPLIHDPDYQGWVAESQGKEQGAAHADPSDQKEMSHECEPSNAHGANGESSDCLEVLRPLWGLFGLSIVCLGLTIFFGHLVSGREEKDHDRRALAEGLRVQFYWCLAGLRRSVAGNYMQRTRTEMDWVRNAISSLSFPLEHWQRDFLNLHQKIQCHLLRLATENWVGPPIPNANAEPPGKGHPSQFHYYRRNHHDKSRELHIKHALGRAIAMAGFLHLPFLIGFATEKESTFEWRSEPWIWFFLLAGSGLLLHCHTAIQYFSNRELPTRFGLPLQFKNFDEFFGCVFPHHSHARTEIDPCKRKLAAVRNFGQLIPPALSVTLVSVSVCLMVSRISENLPGPFDFMIVGMGACLVGGALLIAYAEKRLLSEHAYQYGAAASLFASARLRLERNLSAMEKAVEKGDQDAFHEAREKIQDLLLALGKEALDENSEWLILHRARPMEPVIGG
;
A
#
# COMPACT_ATOMS: atom_id res chain seq x y z
N MET A 1 36.02 -9.26 15.34
CA MET A 1 34.65 -9.44 15.86
C MET A 1 33.94 -8.09 15.84
N SER A 2 33.60 -7.59 14.65
CA SER A 2 32.74 -6.42 14.47
C SER A 2 31.39 -6.91 13.95
N SER A 3 30.50 -7.25 14.87
CA SER A 3 29.10 -7.47 14.55
C SER A 3 28.45 -6.12 14.26
N ASN A 4 28.75 -5.56 13.07
CA ASN A 4 27.93 -4.53 12.47
C ASN A 4 26.55 -5.18 12.22
N LEU A 5 25.62 -4.92 13.12
CA LEU A 5 24.20 -5.09 12.87
C LEU A 5 23.86 -4.20 11.67
N ASN A 6 23.97 -4.79 10.48
CA ASN A 6 23.57 -4.20 9.21
C ASN A 6 22.13 -3.70 9.35
N THR A 7 21.96 -2.38 9.21
CA THR A 7 20.75 -1.57 9.27
C THR A 7 19.79 -1.85 8.10
N ASN A 8 19.45 -3.12 7.86
CA ASN A 8 18.65 -3.58 6.73
C ASN A 8 17.13 -3.57 6.98
N TYR A 9 16.69 -3.02 8.11
CA TYR A 9 15.30 -3.04 8.54
C TYR A 9 14.79 -1.63 8.78
N PRO A 10 13.53 -1.34 8.42
CA PRO A 10 12.79 -0.21 8.98
C PRO A 10 12.91 -0.16 10.51
N ALA A 11 13.07 1.06 11.04
CA ALA A 11 13.26 1.30 12.45
C ALA A 11 12.13 2.15 13.04
N PHE A 12 11.95 2.08 14.36
CA PHE A 12 11.06 2.94 15.11
C PHE A 12 11.86 4.09 15.74
N VAL A 13 11.46 5.33 15.49
CA VAL A 13 12.24 6.53 15.77
C VAL A 13 11.69 7.31 16.96
N ILE A 14 12.51 7.52 17.98
CA ILE A 14 12.18 8.24 19.22
C ILE A 14 12.94 9.57 19.19
N GLY A 15 12.24 10.69 19.21
CA GLY A 15 12.85 12.01 19.37
C GLY A 15 13.00 12.38 20.84
N ILE A 16 14.06 13.12 21.18
CA ILE A 16 14.26 13.72 22.51
C ILE A 16 14.31 15.23 22.39
N THR A 17 13.68 15.92 23.35
CA THR A 17 13.96 17.32 23.63
C THR A 17 13.83 17.59 25.12
N GLY A 18 14.61 18.51 25.66
CA GLY A 18 14.34 18.96 27.02
C GLY A 18 15.14 20.18 27.44
N ASN A 19 14.97 20.55 28.71
CA ASN A 19 15.63 21.71 29.30
C ASN A 19 17.12 21.45 29.47
N MET A 20 17.94 22.47 29.23
CA MET A 20 19.38 22.36 29.40
C MET A 20 19.86 22.48 30.85
N ASP A 21 19.00 23.03 31.72
CA ASP A 21 19.33 23.44 33.09
C ASP A 21 18.49 22.66 34.09
N LEU A 22 18.54 21.34 34.05
CA LEU A 22 17.76 20.49 34.94
C LEU A 22 18.19 20.71 36.40
N ASP A 23 17.22 20.92 37.30
CA ASP A 23 17.47 21.13 38.72
C ASP A 23 17.58 19.81 39.48
N PHE A 24 18.83 19.43 39.79
CA PHE A 24 19.14 18.24 40.60
C PHE A 24 19.46 18.55 42.07
N SER A 25 19.06 19.72 42.58
CA SER A 25 19.31 20.10 43.98
C SER A 25 18.60 19.19 45.01
N GLU A 26 17.50 18.55 44.61
CA GLU A 26 16.80 17.56 45.43
C GLU A 26 17.54 16.21 45.44
N PRO A 27 17.74 15.57 46.60
CA PRO A 27 18.37 14.25 46.69
C PRO A 27 17.64 13.21 45.83
N LYS A 28 18.38 12.43 45.04
CA LYS A 28 17.86 11.39 44.12
C LYS A 28 16.99 11.87 42.96
N SER A 29 16.86 13.18 42.74
CA SER A 29 16.05 13.73 41.64
C SER A 29 16.56 13.26 40.25
N GLU A 30 17.87 13.27 40.05
CA GLU A 30 18.51 12.75 38.83
C GLU A 30 18.28 11.25 38.66
N GLU A 31 18.50 10.47 39.72
CA GLU A 31 18.28 9.02 39.72
C GLU A 31 16.81 8.67 39.43
N THR A 32 15.88 9.45 39.97
CA THR A 32 14.43 9.30 39.73
C THR A 32 14.09 9.60 38.27
N LEU A 33 14.64 10.67 37.69
CA LEU A 33 14.42 11.00 36.27
C LEU A 33 15.02 9.93 35.35
N ARG A 34 16.24 9.46 35.64
CA ARG A 34 16.90 8.36 34.94
C ARG A 34 16.03 7.12 34.96
N GLU A 35 15.49 6.73 36.12
CA GLU A 35 14.64 5.54 36.22
C GLU A 35 13.31 5.71 35.49
N ARG A 36 12.66 6.88 35.56
CA ARG A 36 11.44 7.16 34.79
C ARG A 36 11.66 7.03 33.29
N LEU A 37 12.77 7.59 32.79
CA LEU A 37 13.12 7.49 31.37
C LEU A 37 13.43 6.03 30.98
N ARG A 38 14.10 5.30 31.87
CA ARG A 38 14.46 3.90 31.67
C ARG A 38 13.22 3.01 31.56
N VAL A 39 12.28 3.13 32.51
CA VAL A 39 10.99 2.43 32.49
C VAL A 39 10.24 2.76 31.20
N LEU A 40 10.26 4.02 30.77
CA LEU A 40 9.61 4.42 29.53
C LEU A 40 10.23 3.77 28.29
N LEU A 41 11.55 3.77 28.17
CA LEU A 41 12.25 3.13 27.03
C LEU A 41 12.03 1.60 27.02
N LEU A 42 12.03 0.96 28.19
CA LEU A 42 11.70 -0.46 28.33
C LEU A 42 10.24 -0.72 27.94
N PHE A 43 9.30 0.11 28.36
CA PHE A 43 7.88 0.01 27.97
C PHE A 43 7.70 0.14 26.45
N LEU A 44 8.39 1.10 25.81
CA LEU A 44 8.35 1.24 24.35
C LEU A 44 8.89 -0.02 23.66
N ARG A 45 9.97 -0.62 24.18
CA ARG A 45 10.53 -1.85 23.61
C ARG A 45 9.63 -3.07 23.83
N TYR A 46 9.21 -3.31 25.06
CA TYR A 46 8.63 -4.60 25.45
C TYR A 46 7.10 -4.58 25.53
N GLY A 47 6.47 -3.43 25.74
CA GLY A 47 5.01 -3.35 25.84
C GLY A 47 4.46 -3.46 27.26
N TYR A 48 3.15 -3.37 27.38
CA TYR A 48 2.42 -3.24 28.66
C TYR A 48 2.60 -4.44 29.59
N ASP A 49 2.39 -5.65 29.08
CA ASP A 49 2.36 -6.88 29.87
C ASP A 49 3.73 -7.41 30.31
N HIS A 50 4.81 -6.82 29.80
CA HIS A 50 6.16 -7.23 30.14
C HIS A 50 6.59 -6.67 31.50
N ARG A 51 7.49 -7.38 32.17
CA ARG A 51 8.17 -6.92 33.39
C ARG A 51 9.57 -6.45 33.02
N ASP A 52 10.16 -5.58 33.83
CA ASP A 52 11.55 -5.18 33.64
C ASP A 52 12.46 -6.43 33.64
N PRO A 53 13.12 -6.77 32.51
CA PRO A 53 13.91 -7.99 32.41
C PRO A 53 15.19 -7.95 33.26
N ARG A 54 15.57 -6.78 33.78
CA ARG A 54 16.75 -6.59 34.65
C ARG A 54 16.46 -6.99 36.10
N LEU A 55 15.18 -7.05 36.48
CA LEU A 55 14.72 -7.34 37.84
C LEU A 55 14.21 -8.79 37.96
N ASP A 56 14.27 -9.37 39.15
CA ASP A 56 13.80 -10.75 39.38
C ASP A 56 12.29 -10.87 39.08
N HIS A 57 11.94 -11.87 38.24
CA HIS A 57 10.62 -12.06 37.64
C HIS A 57 9.49 -12.25 38.66
N LYS A 58 9.79 -12.61 39.92
CA LYS A 58 8.77 -12.85 40.95
C LYS A 58 8.30 -11.58 41.68
N GLU A 59 9.05 -10.47 41.63
CA GLU A 59 8.76 -9.28 42.44
C GLU A 59 8.59 -7.98 41.63
N SER A 60 9.07 -7.92 40.38
CA SER A 60 8.99 -6.70 39.55
C SER A 60 7.59 -6.45 38.98
N PRO A 61 6.94 -5.28 39.19
CA PRO A 61 5.65 -4.96 38.58
C PRO A 61 5.70 -4.96 37.04
N ARG A 62 4.53 -4.99 36.37
CA ARG A 62 4.49 -4.85 34.91
C ARG A 62 4.94 -3.45 34.51
N LEU A 63 5.58 -3.31 33.35
CA LEU A 63 5.96 -2.02 32.79
C LEU A 63 4.73 -1.14 32.58
N GLY A 64 3.60 -1.73 32.15
CA GLY A 64 2.32 -1.03 32.08
C GLY A 64 1.86 -0.46 33.42
N ASP A 65 1.95 -1.24 34.50
CA ASP A 65 1.59 -0.79 35.86
C ASP A 65 2.53 0.33 36.34
N LEU A 66 3.83 0.23 36.03
CA LEU A 66 4.80 1.29 36.31
C LEU A 66 4.51 2.56 35.50
N ILE A 67 4.12 2.45 34.23
CA ILE A 67 3.70 3.62 33.45
C ILE A 67 2.41 4.21 34.02
N ALA A 68 1.46 3.36 34.44
CA ALA A 68 0.22 3.82 35.07
C ALA A 68 0.49 4.55 36.40
N THR A 69 1.45 4.12 37.21
CA THR A 69 1.85 4.88 38.42
C THR A 69 2.50 6.21 38.10
N LEU A 70 3.17 6.31 36.94
CA LEU A 70 3.70 7.56 36.44
C LEU A 70 2.60 8.48 35.85
N THR A 71 1.37 8.02 35.60
CA THR A 71 0.35 8.77 34.82
C THR A 71 -1.03 8.70 35.52
N PRO A 72 -1.57 9.73 36.19
CA PRO A 72 -2.94 9.77 36.67
C PRO A 72 -3.84 10.00 35.45
N CYS A 73 -4.14 8.91 34.77
CA CYS A 73 -4.90 8.89 33.52
C CYS A 73 -6.42 8.80 33.76
N SER A 74 -7.19 9.20 32.75
CA SER A 74 -8.58 8.77 32.56
C SER A 74 -8.62 7.30 32.06
N ASP A 75 -9.68 6.56 32.41
CA ASP A 75 -9.86 5.14 32.05
C ASP A 75 -9.72 4.84 30.53
N SER A 76 -10.07 5.81 29.67
CA SER A 76 -9.94 5.71 28.21
C SER A 76 -8.50 5.65 27.70
N MET A 77 -7.57 6.25 28.44
CA MET A 77 -6.16 6.40 28.05
C MET A 77 -5.34 5.18 28.45
N LEU A 78 -5.61 4.62 29.63
CA LEU A 78 -5.06 3.34 30.09
C LEU A 78 -5.35 2.23 29.08
N LYS A 79 -6.58 2.18 28.56
CA LYS A 79 -7.00 1.18 27.57
C LYS A 79 -6.16 1.21 26.28
N GLY A 80 -5.74 2.39 25.83
CA GLY A 80 -4.87 2.53 24.65
C GLY A 80 -3.43 2.07 24.89
N LEU A 81 -2.95 2.18 26.14
CA LEU A 81 -1.63 1.69 26.56
C LEU A 81 -1.65 0.19 26.89
N GLU A 82 -2.76 -0.36 27.38
CA GLU A 82 -2.96 -1.79 27.61
C GLU A 82 -2.78 -2.61 26.31
N ASP A 83 -3.25 -2.06 25.19
CA ASP A 83 -3.09 -2.68 23.87
C ASP A 83 -1.68 -2.55 23.27
N TRP A 84 -0.74 -1.85 23.93
CA TRP A 84 0.62 -1.66 23.44
C TRP A 84 1.48 -2.91 23.66
N ALA A 85 1.67 -3.69 22.59
CA ALA A 85 2.48 -4.91 22.59
C ALA A 85 4.00 -4.67 22.55
N GLY A 86 4.46 -3.42 22.48
CA GLY A 86 5.88 -3.08 22.32
C GLY A 86 6.36 -3.05 20.86
N VAL A 87 7.58 -2.55 20.66
CA VAL A 87 8.25 -2.58 19.36
C VAL A 87 8.86 -3.96 19.13
N GLY A 88 8.37 -4.67 18.11
CA GLY A 88 8.76 -6.05 17.81
C GLY A 88 10.27 -6.29 17.75
N GLU A 89 10.71 -7.48 18.15
CA GLU A 89 12.12 -7.79 18.46
C GLU A 89 13.10 -7.52 17.32
N LYS A 90 12.69 -7.66 16.05
CA LYS A 90 13.57 -7.39 14.89
C LYS A 90 13.62 -5.93 14.45
N THR A 91 12.78 -5.08 15.06
CA THR A 91 12.71 -3.66 14.75
C THR A 91 13.65 -2.90 15.66
N GLU A 92 14.56 -2.14 15.07
CA GLU A 92 15.54 -1.31 15.77
C GLU A 92 14.89 -0.04 16.34
N LEU A 93 15.37 0.41 17.50
CA LEU A 93 15.04 1.73 18.06
C LEU A 93 16.09 2.76 17.65
N VAL A 94 15.67 3.91 17.13
CA VAL A 94 16.55 5.04 16.78
C VAL A 94 16.25 6.21 17.69
N LEU A 95 17.22 6.66 18.49
CA LEU A 95 17.11 7.86 19.30
C LEU A 95 17.62 9.09 18.53
N LEU A 96 16.77 10.08 18.28
CA LEU A 96 17.13 11.38 17.70
C LEU A 96 17.32 12.41 18.80
N SER A 97 18.54 12.93 18.94
CA SER A 97 18.89 13.92 19.98
C SER A 97 19.82 14.99 19.43
N SER A 98 19.60 16.25 19.82
CA SER A 98 20.47 17.36 19.40
C SER A 98 21.77 17.43 20.22
N LEU A 99 21.97 16.50 21.17
CA LEU A 99 23.07 16.46 22.12
C LEU A 99 23.23 17.76 22.92
N ALA A 100 22.12 18.47 23.17
CA ALA A 100 22.14 19.60 24.08
C ALA A 100 22.46 19.11 25.52
N PRO A 101 23.29 19.84 26.30
CA PRO A 101 23.57 19.47 27.67
C PRO A 101 22.28 19.46 28.48
N GLY A 102 22.15 18.53 29.44
CA GLY A 102 20.97 18.40 30.29
C GLY A 102 20.11 17.20 29.87
N ALA A 103 18.85 17.45 29.49
CA ALA A 103 17.92 16.38 29.16
C ALA A 103 18.35 15.51 27.96
N ASP A 104 18.86 16.12 26.90
CA ASP A 104 19.25 15.43 25.66
C ASP A 104 20.45 14.50 25.91
N THR A 105 21.49 14.94 26.64
CA THR A 105 22.64 14.09 27.02
C THR A 105 22.23 12.98 27.99
N LEU A 106 21.45 13.29 29.03
CA LEU A 106 20.94 12.30 29.99
C LEU A 106 20.15 11.17 29.29
N ALA A 107 19.33 11.52 28.29
CA ALA A 107 18.55 10.53 27.57
C ALA A 107 19.40 9.63 26.68
N VAL A 108 20.44 10.17 26.05
CA VAL A 108 21.41 9.41 25.27
C VAL A 108 22.17 8.43 26.17
N GLU A 109 22.61 8.86 27.34
CA GLU A 109 23.29 7.99 28.32
C GLU A 109 22.40 6.84 28.76
N VAL A 110 21.17 7.11 29.21
CA VAL A 110 20.24 6.05 29.64
C VAL A 110 19.93 5.08 28.50
N PHE A 111 19.81 5.57 27.27
CA PHE A 111 19.57 4.72 26.11
C PHE A 111 20.76 3.82 25.79
N GLN A 112 21.98 4.35 25.84
CA GLN A 112 23.21 3.57 25.66
C GLN A 112 23.40 2.54 26.78
N GLU A 113 23.17 2.92 28.04
CA GLU A 113 23.17 1.99 29.18
C GLU A 113 22.26 0.77 28.93
N LEU A 114 21.06 1.00 28.37
CA LEU A 114 20.13 -0.07 28.01
C LEU A 114 20.59 -0.91 26.81
N CYS A 115 21.23 -0.29 25.82
CA CYS A 115 21.81 -1.02 24.68
C CYS A 115 23.00 -1.89 25.07
N ASP A 116 23.79 -1.47 26.07
CA ASP A 116 24.98 -2.17 26.53
C ASP A 116 24.66 -3.21 27.63
N ASP A 117 23.44 -3.21 28.18
CA ASP A 117 23.03 -4.15 29.24
C ASP A 117 22.92 -5.60 28.71
N PRO A 118 23.78 -6.53 29.16
CA PRO A 118 23.79 -7.90 28.67
C PRO A 118 22.56 -8.72 29.08
N THR A 119 21.79 -8.26 30.08
CA THR A 119 20.52 -8.90 30.48
C THR A 119 19.42 -8.64 29.45
N LEU A 120 19.51 -7.53 28.72
CA LEU A 120 18.54 -7.09 27.72
C LEU A 120 18.88 -7.63 26.32
N LYS A 121 18.81 -8.95 26.13
CA LYS A 121 19.19 -9.63 24.87
C LYS A 121 18.57 -9.04 23.59
N ASN A 122 17.41 -8.41 23.70
CA ASN A 122 16.67 -7.86 22.57
C ASN A 122 16.60 -6.32 22.61
N PHE A 123 17.31 -5.60 23.47
CA PHE A 123 17.31 -4.13 23.44
C PHE A 123 18.46 -3.64 22.54
N HIS A 124 18.19 -3.45 21.26
CA HIS A 124 19.15 -2.89 20.32
C HIS A 124 18.62 -1.58 19.74
N GLY A 125 19.51 -0.60 19.67
CA GLY A 125 19.19 0.68 19.09
C GLY A 125 20.45 1.46 18.73
N ARG A 126 20.24 2.61 18.10
CA ARG A 126 21.29 3.56 17.75
C ARG A 126 20.86 4.98 18.03
N VAL A 127 21.83 5.86 18.21
CA VAL A 127 21.62 7.30 18.38
C VAL A 127 21.99 8.01 17.07
N CYS A 128 21.20 9.01 16.67
CA CYS A 128 21.54 9.92 15.58
C CYS A 128 21.43 11.37 16.08
N ALA A 129 22.39 12.20 15.68
CA ALA A 129 22.61 13.53 16.22
C ALA A 129 22.42 14.62 15.14
N PRO A 130 21.19 15.12 14.93
CA PRO A 130 20.94 16.34 14.16
C PRO A 130 21.35 17.58 14.98
N LEU A 131 22.48 18.18 14.61
CA LEU A 131 23.06 19.32 15.30
C LEU A 131 22.65 20.65 14.64
N PRO A 132 22.51 21.74 15.40
CA PRO A 132 22.22 23.07 14.83
C PRO A 132 23.42 23.68 14.09
N PHE A 133 24.64 23.23 14.40
CA PHE A 133 25.90 23.68 13.81
C PHE A 133 26.85 22.49 13.61
N PRO A 134 27.90 22.62 12.79
CA PRO A 134 29.00 21.64 12.75
C PRO A 134 29.56 21.39 14.15
N PRO A 135 30.01 20.15 14.49
CA PRO A 135 30.42 19.79 15.85
C PRO A 135 31.44 20.75 16.49
N SER A 136 32.44 21.19 15.73
CA SER A 136 33.48 22.13 16.20
C SER A 136 32.92 23.49 16.61
N ILE A 137 31.84 23.94 15.97
CA ILE A 137 31.20 25.25 16.21
C ILE A 137 30.12 25.12 17.27
N TYR A 138 29.41 23.99 17.29
CA TYR A 138 28.40 23.70 18.28
C TYR A 138 28.99 23.59 19.69
N ARG A 139 30.17 22.96 19.81
CA ARG A 139 30.95 22.86 21.05
C ARG A 139 31.26 24.22 21.69
N GLU A 140 31.44 25.25 20.87
CA GLU A 140 31.75 26.62 21.30
C GLU A 140 30.49 27.51 21.39
N ALA A 141 29.29 26.94 21.22
CA ALA A 141 28.05 27.70 21.31
C ALA A 141 27.68 28.05 22.74
N THR A 142 26.82 29.06 22.90
CA THR A 142 26.33 29.53 24.21
C THR A 142 25.58 28.46 25.03
N THR A 143 25.29 27.33 24.40
CA THR A 143 24.73 26.13 25.03
C THR A 143 25.74 25.45 25.96
N PHE A 144 27.01 25.37 25.56
CA PHE A 144 28.10 24.73 26.32
C PHE A 144 28.96 25.75 27.06
N VAL A 145 29.19 26.92 26.43
CA VAL A 145 29.97 28.04 26.99
C VAL A 145 29.01 29.13 27.45
N ARG A 146 28.70 29.17 28.75
CA ARG A 146 27.69 30.07 29.30
C ARG A 146 28.33 31.25 30.02
N ASP A 147 27.84 32.44 29.69
CA ASP A 147 28.27 33.69 30.34
C ASP A 147 27.84 33.67 31.81
N GLY A 148 28.82 33.76 32.73
CA GLY A 148 28.58 33.81 34.18
C GLY A 148 28.73 32.48 34.93
N GLU A 149 29.00 31.37 34.24
CA GLU A 149 29.41 30.10 34.84
C GLU A 149 30.93 29.92 34.80
N SER A 150 31.48 29.03 35.64
CA SER A 150 32.93 28.84 35.71
C SER A 150 33.50 28.15 34.47
N ASP A 151 34.77 28.44 34.15
CA ASP A 151 35.48 27.77 33.05
C ASP A 151 35.50 26.24 33.23
N ALA A 152 35.56 25.76 34.47
CA ALA A 152 35.51 24.34 34.79
C ALA A 152 34.14 23.70 34.45
N GLU A 153 33.02 24.39 34.72
CA GLU A 153 31.67 23.92 34.36
C GLU A 153 31.45 23.93 32.85
N ASN A 154 31.93 24.97 32.16
CA ASN A 154 31.92 25.04 30.70
C ASN A 154 32.76 23.91 30.08
N GLN A 155 33.96 23.68 30.60
CA GLN A 155 34.85 22.61 30.15
C GLN A 155 34.22 21.23 30.38
N ALA A 156 33.60 20.98 31.54
CA ALA A 156 32.92 19.72 31.82
C ALA A 156 31.80 19.42 30.81
N ARG A 157 30.99 20.43 30.44
CA ARG A 157 29.96 20.26 29.40
C ARG A 157 30.55 19.95 28.01
N GLN A 158 31.66 20.57 27.67
CA GLN A 158 32.33 20.33 26.39
C GLN A 158 32.98 18.94 26.34
N GLU A 159 33.64 18.52 27.43
CA GLU A 159 34.22 17.18 27.55
C GLU A 159 33.14 16.09 27.49
N ASP A 160 31.98 16.33 28.10
CA ASP A 160 30.84 15.41 28.02
C ASP A 160 30.29 15.29 26.59
N PHE A 161 30.16 16.41 25.90
CA PHE A 161 29.79 16.44 24.48
C PHE A 161 30.80 15.67 23.61
N ASP A 162 32.10 15.92 23.80
CA ASP A 162 33.17 15.25 23.05
C ASP A 162 33.18 13.73 23.32
N ARG A 163 32.92 13.32 24.57
CA ARG A 163 32.78 11.92 24.98
C ARG A 163 31.62 11.24 24.26
N LEU A 164 30.43 11.84 24.29
CA LEU A 164 29.25 11.29 23.61
C LEU A 164 29.46 11.24 22.11
N LEU A 165 30.00 12.31 21.50
CA LEU A 165 30.29 12.37 20.07
C LEU A 165 31.24 11.25 19.64
N GLY A 166 32.27 10.95 20.44
CA GLY A 166 33.23 9.87 20.19
C GLY A 166 32.65 8.45 20.27
N GLN A 167 31.47 8.29 20.89
CA GLN A 167 30.75 7.01 20.96
C GLN A 167 29.79 6.79 19.78
N LEU A 168 29.54 7.82 18.97
CA LEU A 168 28.60 7.76 17.85
C LEU A 168 29.33 7.50 16.52
N ASP A 169 28.66 6.78 15.61
CA ASP A 169 29.12 6.63 14.24
C ASP A 169 29.09 8.00 13.51
N GLY A 170 30.18 8.37 12.84
CA GLY A 170 30.31 9.65 12.14
C GLY A 170 29.20 9.94 11.11
N ASP A 171 28.69 8.90 10.44
CA ASP A 171 27.57 9.00 9.48
C ASP A 171 26.21 9.31 10.13
N LYS A 172 26.14 9.29 11.47
CA LYS A 172 24.92 9.55 12.25
C LYS A 172 24.92 10.94 12.88
N ILE A 173 25.97 11.72 12.69
CA ILE A 173 26.12 13.09 13.17
C ILE A 173 26.06 14.04 11.98
N PHE A 174 25.20 15.05 12.02
CA PHE A 174 25.09 16.01 10.92
C PHE A 174 24.47 17.33 11.31
N GLU A 175 24.86 18.38 10.60
CA GLU A 175 24.29 19.71 10.70
C GLU A 175 22.93 19.80 9.98
N VAL A 176 21.93 20.36 10.65
CA VAL A 176 20.62 20.61 10.07
C VAL A 176 20.66 21.88 9.22
N LEU A 177 20.41 21.71 7.92
CA LEU A 177 20.33 22.81 6.98
C LEU A 177 18.95 23.50 7.07
N ILE A 178 18.93 24.81 6.89
CA ILE A 178 17.71 25.62 6.70
C ILE A 178 17.46 25.89 5.21
N SER A 179 16.26 26.31 4.84
CA SER A 179 15.90 26.61 3.44
C SER A 179 16.86 27.60 2.78
N ASP A 180 17.28 28.64 3.50
CA ASP A 180 18.18 29.67 3.00
C ASP A 180 19.56 29.11 2.59
N ASP A 181 20.02 28.03 3.24
CA ASP A 181 21.31 27.39 2.91
C ASP A 181 21.35 26.79 1.51
N VAL A 182 20.17 26.42 1.02
CA VAL A 182 20.00 25.73 -0.25
C VAL A 182 20.02 26.73 -1.39
N VAL A 183 19.37 27.88 -1.18
CA VAL A 183 19.35 29.00 -2.12
C VAL A 183 20.75 29.59 -2.27
N ALA A 184 21.50 29.72 -1.17
CA ALA A 184 22.88 30.21 -1.20
C ALA A 184 23.86 29.29 -1.97
N LYS A 185 23.53 28.00 -2.16
CA LYS A 185 24.36 27.06 -2.95
C LYS A 185 24.01 27.03 -4.44
N THR A 186 22.92 27.68 -4.86
CA THR A 186 22.45 27.72 -6.27
C THR A 186 22.78 29.04 -6.97
N GLY A 187 23.15 30.10 -6.25
CA GLY A 187 23.63 31.36 -6.81
C GLY A 187 25.01 31.72 -6.27
N GLN A 188 26.00 31.74 -7.16
CA GLN A 188 27.33 32.40 -7.12
C GLN A 188 28.12 32.51 -5.79
N GLU A 189 29.41 32.16 -5.91
CA GLU A 189 30.53 32.35 -4.96
C GLU A 189 30.45 31.51 -3.67
N GLU A 190 31.28 30.46 -3.61
CA GLU A 190 31.65 29.84 -2.33
C GLU A 190 32.26 30.94 -1.43
N PRO A 191 31.66 31.26 -0.27
CA PRO A 191 32.28 32.19 0.64
C PRO A 191 33.56 31.55 1.18
N GLU A 192 34.64 32.32 1.20
CA GLU A 192 35.89 32.00 1.86
C GLU A 192 35.63 31.40 3.27
N SER A 193 35.81 30.09 3.34
CA SER A 193 35.54 29.18 4.46
C SER A 193 34.10 29.18 5.02
N SER A 194 33.36 28.11 4.73
CA SER A 194 32.08 27.76 5.38
C SER A 194 32.09 27.95 6.91
N HIS A 195 33.25 27.74 7.55
CA HIS A 195 33.47 27.98 8.98
C HIS A 195 33.22 29.44 9.42
N GLN A 196 33.67 30.46 8.67
CA GLN A 196 33.45 31.86 9.03
C GLN A 196 31.97 32.22 9.03
N ARG A 197 31.22 31.72 8.05
CA ARG A 197 29.77 31.90 7.97
C ARG A 197 29.07 31.32 9.20
N TRP A 198 29.40 30.09 9.57
CA TRP A 198 28.82 29.44 10.74
C TRP A 198 29.13 30.21 12.03
N GLU A 199 30.33 30.77 12.15
CA GLU A 199 30.75 31.59 13.30
C GLU A 199 29.98 32.92 13.38
N GLN A 200 29.73 33.56 12.23
CA GLN A 200 28.89 34.75 12.13
C GLN A 200 27.43 34.45 12.50
N GLU A 201 26.90 33.32 12.03
CA GLU A 201 25.54 32.90 12.38
C GLU A 201 25.42 32.51 13.86
N ARG A 202 26.43 31.85 14.43
CA ARG A 202 26.49 31.51 15.87
C ARG A 202 26.52 32.78 16.74
N SER A 203 27.31 33.77 16.35
CA SER A 203 27.41 35.05 17.09
C SER A 203 26.14 35.90 16.98
N ASN A 204 25.42 35.84 15.84
CA ASN A 204 24.15 36.53 15.66
C ASN A 204 22.99 35.83 16.38
N LYS A 205 22.41 36.47 17.40
CA LYS A 205 21.32 35.90 18.23
C LYS A 205 20.10 35.42 17.43
N VAL A 206 19.71 36.12 16.36
CA VAL A 206 18.53 35.77 15.55
C VAL A 206 18.82 34.53 14.71
N GLN A 207 19.94 34.53 13.99
CA GLN A 207 20.35 33.39 13.16
C GLN A 207 20.65 32.15 14.01
N ARG A 208 21.35 32.33 15.13
CA ARG A 208 21.56 31.27 16.11
C ARG A 208 20.25 30.64 16.54
N ARG A 209 19.27 31.43 17.01
CA ARG A 209 17.95 30.90 17.42
C ARG A 209 17.25 30.13 16.30
N ARG A 210 17.33 30.63 15.06
CA ARG A 210 16.76 29.95 13.89
C ARG A 210 17.41 28.58 13.63
N ARG A 211 18.72 28.43 13.86
CA ARG A 211 19.42 27.14 13.77
C ARG A 211 18.99 26.14 14.83
N TYR A 212 18.88 26.57 16.08
CA TYR A 212 18.35 25.73 17.16
C TYR A 212 16.90 25.31 16.90
N GLN A 213 16.07 26.24 16.43
CA GLN A 213 14.71 25.93 16.03
C GLN A 213 14.69 24.89 14.92
N ALA A 214 15.52 25.03 13.88
CA ALA A 214 15.60 24.05 12.79
C ALA A 214 16.00 22.66 13.29
N ALA A 215 17.03 22.55 14.14
CA ALA A 215 17.44 21.27 14.70
C ALA A 215 16.33 20.62 15.54
N GLY A 216 15.63 21.41 16.36
CA GLY A 216 14.51 20.93 17.17
C GLY A 216 13.29 20.50 16.33
N GLU A 217 12.89 21.32 15.36
CA GLU A 217 11.81 20.97 14.42
C GLU A 217 12.15 19.74 13.58
N TYR A 218 13.43 19.53 13.27
CA TYR A 218 13.89 18.33 12.59
C TYR A 218 13.65 17.07 13.45
N VAL A 219 14.04 17.11 14.74
CA VAL A 219 13.76 16.00 15.69
C VAL A 219 12.25 15.76 15.83
N ALA A 220 11.45 16.81 15.92
CA ALA A 220 9.99 16.69 15.98
C ALA A 220 9.40 16.06 14.70
N THR A 221 9.92 16.46 13.53
CA THR A 221 9.40 16.03 12.22
C THR A 221 9.75 14.57 11.91
N TYR A 222 10.93 14.08 12.30
CA TYR A 222 11.40 12.75 11.91
C TYR A 222 11.22 11.65 12.97
N SER A 223 10.59 11.96 14.10
CA SER A 223 10.28 10.97 15.16
C SER A 223 8.88 10.37 15.01
N ASP A 224 8.71 9.08 15.32
CA ASP A 224 7.40 8.44 15.49
C ASP A 224 6.76 8.84 16.83
N LEU A 225 7.58 9.12 17.84
CA LEU A 225 7.20 9.57 19.18
C LEU A 225 8.25 10.54 19.71
N LEU A 226 7.83 11.63 20.36
CA LEU A 226 8.74 12.59 21.00
C LEU A 226 8.69 12.45 22.52
N ILE A 227 9.83 12.31 23.20
CA ILE A 227 9.93 12.43 24.65
C ILE A 227 10.41 13.85 24.98
N ALA A 228 9.64 14.57 25.79
CA ALA A 228 9.93 15.94 26.18
C ALA A 228 10.19 16.03 27.70
N ILE A 229 11.37 16.50 28.12
CA ILE A 229 11.74 16.65 29.54
C ILE A 229 11.82 18.13 29.90
N TYR A 230 10.73 18.70 30.44
CA TYR A 230 10.67 20.15 30.72
C TYR A 230 9.60 20.56 31.75
N ASP A 231 9.61 21.82 32.15
CA ASP A 231 8.90 22.40 33.30
C ASP A 231 7.58 23.12 32.96
N ASP A 232 6.99 22.89 31.78
CA ASP A 232 5.76 23.54 31.27
C ASP A 232 5.79 25.07 31.15
N ARG A 233 6.90 25.74 31.50
CA ARG A 233 6.98 27.19 31.44
C ARG A 233 7.04 27.66 29.98
N HIS A 234 5.97 28.34 29.55
CA HIS A 234 5.94 28.97 28.24
C HIS A 234 6.63 30.34 28.29
N ILE A 235 7.74 30.48 27.59
CA ILE A 235 8.40 31.78 27.38
C ILE A 235 7.72 32.43 26.17
N SER A 236 6.80 33.36 26.42
CA SER A 236 6.07 34.11 25.39
C SER A 236 7.05 34.77 24.40
N GLY A 237 6.89 34.48 23.11
CA GLY A 237 7.73 34.99 22.03
C GLY A 237 9.03 34.21 21.73
N SER A 238 9.28 33.06 22.38
CA SER A 238 10.41 32.20 22.01
C SER A 238 10.04 31.23 20.88
N SER A 239 10.66 31.39 19.71
CA SER A 239 10.54 30.42 18.60
C SER A 239 11.46 29.20 18.75
N ALA A 240 12.26 29.14 19.82
CA ALA A 240 13.23 28.07 20.08
C ALA A 240 13.13 27.57 21.53
N GLY A 241 13.53 26.32 21.77
CA GLY A 241 13.50 25.65 23.08
C GLY A 241 12.47 24.52 23.15
N SER A 242 12.49 23.76 24.24
CA SER A 242 11.75 22.49 24.37
C SER A 242 10.24 22.64 24.17
N ASN A 243 9.63 23.71 24.70
CA ASN A 243 8.21 24.01 24.49
C ASN A 243 7.89 24.26 23.01
N ALA A 244 8.69 25.07 22.30
CA ALA A 244 8.51 25.32 20.87
C ALA A 244 8.65 24.04 20.03
N ILE A 245 9.54 23.12 20.43
CA ILE A 245 9.72 21.82 19.76
C ILE A 245 8.50 20.91 19.99
N VAL A 246 7.97 20.89 21.22
CA VAL A 246 6.73 20.18 21.56
C VAL A 246 5.56 20.74 20.76
N GLU A 247 5.44 22.06 20.64
CA GLU A 247 4.40 22.69 19.83
C GLU A 247 4.62 22.44 18.33
N ALA A 248 5.85 22.43 17.83
CA ALA A 248 6.11 22.03 16.44
C ALA A 248 5.71 20.57 16.16
N LYS A 249 5.91 19.67 17.14
CA LYS A 249 5.44 18.29 17.05
C LYS A 249 3.91 18.22 16.97
N ARG A 250 3.23 19.02 17.80
CA ARG A 250 1.77 19.00 17.95
C ARG A 250 1.04 19.76 16.83
N GLN A 251 1.52 20.93 16.47
CA GLN A 251 0.87 21.85 15.53
C GLN A 251 1.43 21.76 14.10
N GLY A 252 2.57 21.09 13.93
CA GLY A 252 3.35 21.07 12.68
C GLY A 252 4.54 22.03 12.73
N ALA A 253 5.53 21.76 11.88
CA ALA A 253 6.75 22.55 11.78
C ALA A 253 6.48 23.98 11.25
N THR A 254 7.49 24.85 11.30
CA THR A 254 7.44 26.19 10.71
C THR A 254 7.60 26.10 9.19
N PRO A 255 6.69 26.69 8.39
CA PRO A 255 6.81 26.68 6.94
C PRO A 255 8.12 27.31 6.48
N ASP A 256 8.75 26.70 5.48
CA ASP A 256 10.00 27.17 4.87
C ASP A 256 11.20 27.30 5.81
N LEU A 257 11.13 26.85 7.07
CA LEU A 257 12.32 26.79 7.94
C LEU A 257 13.25 25.67 7.50
N LEU A 258 12.71 24.45 7.47
CA LEU A 258 13.42 23.29 6.99
C LEU A 258 13.29 23.20 5.46
N PRO A 259 14.34 22.80 4.75
CA PRO A 259 14.39 22.77 3.30
C PRO A 259 13.66 21.55 2.70
N MET A 260 12.56 21.17 3.35
CA MET A 260 11.73 20.02 3.05
C MET A 260 10.28 20.49 3.00
N THR A 261 9.53 19.97 2.04
CA THR A 261 8.08 20.23 1.98
C THR A 261 7.46 19.60 3.22
N GLN A 262 6.74 20.38 4.03
CA GLN A 262 6.13 19.90 5.26
C GLN A 262 5.27 18.66 4.98
N ALA A 263 5.84 17.51 5.35
CA ALA A 263 5.33 16.19 5.04
C ALA A 263 4.08 15.86 5.84
N PHE A 264 3.91 16.52 6.98
CA PHE A 264 2.92 16.15 7.97
C PHE A 264 1.86 17.25 8.06
N THR A 265 0.60 16.85 7.91
CA THR A 265 -0.44 17.52 8.68
C THR A 265 -0.15 17.23 10.15
N TRP A 266 -0.39 18.19 11.04
CA TRP A 266 -0.42 18.06 12.52
C TRP A 266 -0.94 16.70 13.02
N ALA A 267 -1.79 16.04 12.23
CA ALA A 267 -2.34 14.72 12.48
C ALA A 267 -1.43 13.49 12.50
N ASP A 268 -0.27 13.55 11.87
CA ASP A 268 0.48 12.35 11.51
C ASP A 268 1.78 12.19 12.33
N ASN A 269 2.06 13.11 13.25
CA ASN A 269 3.37 13.19 13.93
C ASN A 269 3.53 12.23 15.11
N GLY A 270 2.47 11.58 15.59
CA GLY A 270 2.52 10.82 16.85
C GLY A 270 2.55 11.73 18.10
N PRO A 271 2.51 11.16 19.31
CA PRO A 271 2.33 11.90 20.55
C PRO A 271 3.65 12.42 21.11
N VAL A 272 3.52 13.26 22.14
CA VAL A 272 4.61 13.71 22.99
C VAL A 272 4.46 13.09 24.38
N PHE A 273 5.47 12.37 24.82
CA PHE A 273 5.55 11.87 26.19
C PHE A 273 6.30 12.91 27.02
N HIS A 274 5.56 13.64 27.84
CA HIS A 274 6.07 14.73 28.64
C HIS A 274 6.42 14.25 30.05
N LEU A 275 7.73 14.25 30.35
CA LEU A 275 8.28 14.05 31.68
C LEU A 275 8.55 15.41 32.31
N PHE A 276 7.81 15.76 33.36
CA PHE A 276 8.04 17.02 34.05
C PHE A 276 9.37 17.00 34.79
N HIS A 277 10.19 18.04 34.59
CA HIS A 277 11.37 18.28 35.41
C HIS A 277 11.70 19.79 35.49
N PRO A 278 11.91 20.35 36.70
CA PRO A 278 12.16 21.77 36.91
C PRO A 278 13.52 22.24 36.36
N ARG A 279 13.61 23.55 36.06
CA ARG A 279 14.89 24.21 35.78
C ARG A 279 15.52 24.79 37.04
N ILE A 280 16.85 24.88 37.06
CA ILE A 280 17.59 25.63 38.08
C ILE A 280 17.06 27.07 38.08
N LYS A 281 16.58 27.56 39.24
CA LYS A 281 16.14 28.96 39.38
C LYS A 281 17.35 29.87 39.18
N GLN A 282 17.49 30.49 38.02
CA GLN A 282 18.32 31.69 37.91
C GLN A 282 17.69 32.76 38.81
N ILE A 283 18.39 33.11 39.89
CA ILE A 283 18.10 34.30 40.67
C ILE A 283 18.35 35.48 39.73
N GLN A 284 17.31 35.95 39.04
CA GLN A 284 17.40 37.22 38.32
C GLN A 284 17.65 38.32 39.35
N SER A 285 18.82 38.96 39.23
CA SER A 285 19.09 40.22 39.88
C SER A 285 18.00 41.23 39.53
N LYS A 286 17.33 41.73 40.57
CA LYS A 286 16.42 42.89 40.62
C LYS A 286 16.46 43.83 39.43
N THR A 287 15.29 44.05 38.83
CA THR A 287 14.69 45.25 38.17
C THR A 287 13.75 44.67 37.11
N ASP A 288 12.44 44.61 37.31
CA ASP A 288 11.53 45.74 37.50
C ASP A 288 10.28 45.34 38.28
N ASP A 289 9.72 46.33 38.98
CA ASP A 289 8.45 46.25 39.70
C ASP A 289 7.29 45.97 38.73
N ASN A 290 6.61 44.84 38.92
CA ASN A 290 5.17 44.72 38.70
C ASN A 290 4.63 43.47 39.39
N GLU A 291 3.92 43.69 40.48
CA GLU A 291 3.06 42.70 41.13
C GLU A 291 1.95 42.26 40.17
N ALA A 292 1.97 40.99 39.77
CA ALA A 292 0.79 40.30 39.28
C ALA A 292 0.82 38.84 39.77
N THR A 293 0.09 38.61 40.86
CA THR A 293 -0.65 37.37 41.19
C THR A 293 -0.01 36.04 40.75
N ALA A 294 0.91 35.53 41.56
CA ALA A 294 1.29 34.12 41.56
C ALA A 294 0.71 33.43 42.80
N THR A 295 -0.49 32.87 42.69
CA THR A 295 -1.01 31.87 43.62
C THR A 295 -0.26 30.54 43.38
N GLU A 296 0.93 30.39 43.95
CA GLU A 296 1.65 29.12 44.02
C GLU A 296 1.15 28.30 45.23
N THR A 297 0.33 27.28 44.97
CA THR A 297 0.08 26.19 45.92
C THR A 297 1.28 25.25 45.96
N ASN A 298 1.93 25.17 47.12
CA ASN A 298 3.01 24.25 47.46
C ASN A 298 2.55 22.77 47.43
N GLN A 299 3.07 22.00 46.47
CA GLN A 299 3.19 20.54 46.54
C GLN A 299 4.57 20.13 45.97
N PRO A 300 5.15 18.99 46.39
CA PRO A 300 6.53 18.58 46.07
C PRO A 300 6.77 18.50 44.56
N ARG A 301 7.94 18.99 44.12
CA ARG A 301 8.21 19.48 42.76
C ARG A 301 8.70 18.42 41.76
N SER A 302 9.06 17.21 42.19
CA SER A 302 9.59 16.13 41.33
C SER A 302 8.58 15.01 40.99
N ASP A 303 7.42 14.98 41.66
CA ASP A 303 6.41 13.91 41.52
C ASP A 303 5.30 14.19 40.50
N LYS A 304 5.48 15.20 39.64
CA LYS A 304 4.49 15.43 38.59
C LYS A 304 4.46 14.24 37.62
N PRO A 305 3.26 13.81 37.24
CA PRO A 305 3.12 12.64 36.42
C PRO A 305 3.57 12.85 34.97
N LEU A 306 3.89 11.75 34.31
CA LEU A 306 3.96 11.63 32.85
C LEU A 306 2.64 12.17 32.28
N ARG A 307 2.75 12.96 31.22
CA ARG A 307 1.59 13.38 30.42
C ARG A 307 1.84 12.93 28.99
N ILE A 308 0.81 12.43 28.31
CA ILE A 308 0.90 12.18 26.87
C ILE A 308 0.14 13.31 26.19
N LEU A 309 0.89 14.21 25.56
CA LEU A 309 0.31 15.33 24.83
C LEU A 309 0.06 14.86 23.41
N HIS A 310 -1.20 14.90 23.00
CA HIS A 310 -1.55 14.62 21.62
C HIS A 310 -1.40 15.88 20.77
N PRO A 311 -1.24 15.74 19.44
CA PRO A 311 -1.16 16.87 18.51
C PRO A 311 -2.35 17.85 18.56
N TYR A 312 -3.41 17.56 19.33
CA TYR A 312 -4.73 18.18 19.21
C TYR A 312 -5.37 18.67 20.51
N GLU A 313 -4.66 18.58 21.64
CA GLU A 313 -5.18 18.96 22.96
C GLU A 313 -5.26 20.48 23.22
N LEU A 314 -5.21 21.31 22.17
CA LEU A 314 -5.52 22.73 22.28
C LEU A 314 -7.04 22.93 22.33
N GLY A 315 -7.64 22.65 23.48
CA GLY A 315 -8.84 23.39 23.88
C GLY A 315 -8.43 24.82 24.24
N PRO A 316 -9.17 25.86 23.80
CA PRO A 316 -8.86 27.22 24.19
C PRO A 316 -9.22 27.42 25.67
N GLU A 317 -8.29 27.94 26.48
CA GLU A 317 -8.59 28.44 27.83
C GLU A 317 -9.37 29.77 27.79
N ASP A 318 -9.42 30.46 26.63
CA ASP A 318 -10.07 31.76 26.49
C ASP A 318 -11.28 31.76 25.53
N ASP A 319 -12.36 32.42 25.94
CA ASP A 319 -13.60 32.56 25.15
C ASP A 319 -13.39 33.36 23.84
N GLU A 320 -12.31 34.14 23.70
CA GLU A 320 -11.98 34.85 22.46
C GLU A 320 -11.42 33.92 21.37
N THR A 321 -10.63 32.89 21.71
CA THR A 321 -10.07 31.94 20.73
C THR A 321 -11.11 30.98 20.16
N ARG A 322 -12.23 30.77 20.86
CA ARG A 322 -13.42 30.06 20.31
C ARG A 322 -13.97 30.72 19.06
N SER A 323 -13.89 32.05 18.97
CA SER A 323 -14.40 32.78 17.80
C SER A 323 -13.45 32.68 16.59
N ALA A 324 -12.13 32.62 16.82
CA ALA A 324 -11.12 32.53 15.77
C ALA A 324 -11.00 31.13 15.13
N LEU A 325 -11.18 30.06 15.92
CA LEU A 325 -11.16 28.67 15.42
C LEU A 325 -12.41 28.29 14.59
N SER A 326 -13.49 29.07 14.68
CA SER A 326 -14.71 28.88 13.89
C SER A 326 -14.52 29.11 12.38
N TYR A 327 -13.44 29.79 11.98
CA TYR A 327 -13.22 30.18 10.58
C TYR A 327 -12.32 29.23 9.78
N ARG A 328 -11.68 28.22 10.41
CA ARG A 328 -10.69 27.35 9.73
C ARG A 328 -11.11 25.89 9.58
N TRP A 329 -12.25 25.50 10.13
CA TRP A 329 -12.82 24.16 10.02
C TRP A 329 -14.01 24.16 9.05
N THR A 330 -13.73 24.04 7.76
CA THR A 330 -14.76 23.62 6.78
C THR A 330 -14.56 22.14 6.47
N ALA A 331 -15.04 21.27 7.37
CA ALA A 331 -15.53 19.96 6.98
C ALA A 331 -17.04 20.14 6.70
N PRO A 332 -17.50 20.16 5.44
CA PRO A 332 -18.88 20.56 5.11
C PRO A 332 -19.96 19.69 5.77
N ASP A 333 -19.68 18.41 6.00
CA ASP A 333 -20.72 17.43 6.35
C ASP A 333 -21.14 17.40 7.83
N ILE A 334 -20.33 17.95 8.75
CA ILE A 334 -20.62 17.90 10.19
C ILE A 334 -21.40 19.14 10.65
N TYR A 335 -21.17 20.28 10.00
CA TYR A 335 -21.77 21.56 10.41
C TYR A 335 -23.20 21.75 9.89
N GLU A 336 -23.55 21.21 8.72
CA GLU A 336 -24.91 21.34 8.17
C GLU A 336 -25.93 20.41 8.87
N LYS A 337 -25.52 19.24 9.37
CA LYS A 337 -26.43 18.33 10.10
C LYS A 337 -26.75 18.79 11.52
N THR A 338 -25.87 19.55 12.15
CA THR A 338 -26.00 19.95 13.56
C THR A 338 -26.80 21.23 13.78
N LYS A 339 -27.11 21.99 12.73
CA LYS A 339 -27.91 23.22 12.82
C LYS A 339 -29.41 22.98 13.09
N SER A 340 -29.89 21.75 12.92
CA SER A 340 -31.32 21.41 13.07
C SER A 340 -31.74 20.83 14.42
N GLU A 341 -30.80 20.43 15.29
CA GLU A 341 -31.12 19.90 16.62
C GLU A 341 -30.75 20.92 17.71
N LYS A 342 -31.76 21.65 18.19
CA LYS A 342 -31.67 22.37 19.46
C LYS A 342 -31.41 21.33 20.57
N VAL A 343 -30.30 21.51 21.28
CA VAL A 343 -29.96 20.85 22.56
C VAL A 343 -29.54 19.37 22.46
N ALA A 344 -28.35 19.11 21.88
CA ALA A 344 -27.50 17.97 22.24
C ALA A 344 -26.07 18.18 21.73
N THR A 345 -24.98 18.26 22.49
CA THR A 345 -24.65 18.37 23.92
C THR A 345 -23.10 18.42 23.89
N PRO A 346 -22.40 19.15 24.78
CA PRO A 346 -20.93 19.07 24.91
C PRO A 346 -20.39 17.62 24.96
N TYR A 347 -21.21 16.68 25.45
CA TYR A 347 -20.95 15.24 25.43
C TYR A 347 -20.74 14.59 24.05
N ARG A 348 -21.37 15.06 22.97
CA ARG A 348 -21.14 14.50 21.61
C ARG A 348 -19.75 14.90 21.09
N LEU A 349 -19.31 16.12 21.39
CA LEU A 349 -17.96 16.61 21.09
C LEU A 349 -16.91 15.90 21.96
N LEU A 350 -17.19 15.72 23.26
CA LEU A 350 -16.31 14.98 24.17
C LEU A 350 -16.13 13.52 23.74
N ARG A 351 -17.21 12.80 23.39
CA ARG A 351 -17.12 11.43 22.86
C ARG A 351 -16.44 11.35 21.51
N ALA A 352 -16.64 12.35 20.65
CA ALA A 352 -15.92 12.42 19.38
C ALA A 352 -14.42 12.62 19.63
N PHE A 353 -14.05 13.44 20.61
CA PHE A 353 -12.68 13.70 21.04
C PHE A 353 -12.02 12.47 21.68
N GLU A 354 -12.69 11.77 22.59
CA GLU A 354 -12.24 10.52 23.22
C GLU A 354 -11.99 9.43 22.16
N LYS A 355 -12.93 9.21 21.24
CA LYS A 355 -12.77 8.27 20.11
C LYS A 355 -11.63 8.67 19.16
N TRP A 356 -11.20 9.92 19.17
CA TRP A 356 -10.17 10.44 18.28
C TRP A 356 -8.78 10.40 18.92
N GLN A 357 -8.67 10.65 20.22
CA GLN A 357 -7.48 10.31 21.02
C GLN A 357 -7.20 8.79 21.00
N GLU A 358 -8.25 7.97 21.10
CA GLU A 358 -8.16 6.50 20.95
C GLU A 358 -7.53 6.12 19.60
N ARG A 359 -7.88 6.83 18.51
CA ARG A 359 -7.27 6.63 17.18
C ARG A 359 -5.79 7.04 17.11
N GLY A 360 -5.37 8.08 17.85
CA GLY A 360 -3.97 8.50 17.93
C GLY A 360 -3.09 7.48 18.65
N ASN A 361 -3.57 6.89 19.74
CA ASN A 361 -2.88 5.78 20.42
C ASN A 361 -2.83 4.54 19.53
N GLN A 362 -3.94 4.21 18.86
CA GLN A 362 -3.98 3.13 17.88
C GLN A 362 -3.01 3.36 16.70
N LEU A 363 -2.71 4.61 16.33
CA LEU A 363 -1.81 4.92 15.22
C LEU A 363 -0.39 4.41 15.48
N ILE A 364 0.19 4.72 16.64
CA ILE A 364 1.55 4.28 16.98
C ILE A 364 1.58 2.77 17.13
N SER A 365 0.59 2.19 17.83
CA SER A 365 0.45 0.75 17.98
C SER A 365 0.39 0.06 16.62
N ARG A 366 -0.35 0.64 15.66
CA ARG A 366 -0.42 0.15 14.28
C ARG A 366 0.90 0.28 13.53
N ILE A 367 1.63 1.39 13.68
CA ILE A 367 2.95 1.58 13.08
C ILE A 367 3.93 0.54 13.61
N ALA A 368 4.07 0.43 14.94
CA ALA A 368 4.96 -0.51 15.59
C ALA A 368 4.61 -1.97 15.25
N TYR A 369 3.32 -2.32 15.28
CA TYR A 369 2.84 -3.65 14.89
C TYR A 369 3.17 -3.99 13.43
N ASN A 370 2.87 -3.08 12.50
CA ASN A 370 3.13 -3.31 11.07
C ASN A 370 4.62 -3.38 10.76
N LEU A 371 5.45 -2.52 11.37
CA LEU A 371 6.90 -2.58 11.26
C LEU A 371 7.44 -3.91 11.82
N GLY A 372 7.01 -4.31 13.01
CA GLY A 372 7.39 -5.57 13.65
C GLY A 372 7.06 -6.78 12.77
N LYS A 373 5.80 -6.88 12.34
CA LYS A 373 5.33 -7.96 11.47
C LYS A 373 6.05 -7.98 10.12
N PHE A 374 6.30 -6.81 9.55
CA PHE A 374 7.05 -6.71 8.31
C PHE A 374 8.50 -7.19 8.50
N ASN A 375 9.17 -6.76 9.56
CA ASN A 375 10.53 -7.19 9.91
C ASN A 375 10.61 -8.68 10.25
N GLU A 376 9.56 -9.27 10.82
CA GLU A 376 9.41 -10.71 11.01
C GLU A 376 9.36 -11.47 9.69
N ASP A 377 8.53 -10.98 8.76
CA ASP A 377 8.33 -11.54 7.42
C ASP A 377 9.54 -11.34 6.49
N LEU A 378 10.51 -10.49 6.87
CA LEU A 378 11.75 -10.25 6.10
C LEU A 378 12.78 -11.37 6.36
N PRO A 379 13.09 -12.24 5.37
CA PRO A 379 14.15 -13.24 5.50
C PRO A 379 15.54 -12.58 5.50
N VAL A 380 16.50 -13.13 6.25
CA VAL A 380 17.88 -12.64 6.29
C VAL A 380 18.64 -13.12 5.05
N ASP A 381 18.67 -12.30 4.00
CA ASP A 381 19.52 -12.54 2.83
C ASP A 381 20.80 -11.70 2.90
N ARG A 382 21.96 -12.37 3.05
CA ARG A 382 23.29 -11.76 3.14
C ARG A 382 23.97 -11.58 1.77
N GLU A 383 23.45 -12.17 0.69
CA GLU A 383 24.04 -12.14 -0.67
C GLU A 383 23.16 -11.40 -1.69
N SER A 384 22.17 -10.64 -1.22
CA SER A 384 21.12 -10.17 -2.11
C SER A 384 21.60 -9.21 -3.18
N THR A 385 21.36 -9.56 -4.43
CA THR A 385 21.75 -8.77 -5.59
C THR A 385 20.86 -7.53 -5.86
N ALA A 386 19.99 -7.15 -4.92
CA ALA A 386 18.92 -6.16 -5.11
C ALA A 386 19.40 -4.77 -5.59
N LEU A 387 20.52 -4.28 -5.05
CA LEU A 387 21.11 -3.01 -5.48
C LEU A 387 21.46 -3.05 -6.97
N TYR A 388 22.09 -4.14 -7.40
CA TYR A 388 22.52 -4.32 -8.79
C TYR A 388 21.34 -4.49 -9.73
N GLU A 389 20.26 -5.14 -9.30
CA GLU A 389 19.01 -5.24 -10.08
C GLU A 389 18.37 -3.86 -10.31
N MET A 390 18.34 -3.03 -9.27
CA MET A 390 17.86 -1.64 -9.34
C MET A 390 18.74 -0.77 -10.27
N LEU A 391 20.02 -1.08 -10.37
CA LEU A 391 20.97 -0.44 -11.29
C LEU A 391 21.01 -1.11 -12.68
N GLY A 392 20.11 -2.06 -12.96
CA GLY A 392 19.94 -2.68 -14.28
C GLY A 392 20.92 -3.80 -14.62
N PHE A 393 21.67 -4.32 -13.66
CA PHE A 393 22.59 -5.44 -13.89
C PHE A 393 21.84 -6.78 -13.85
N SER A 394 22.14 -7.65 -14.81
CA SER A 394 21.67 -9.03 -14.78
C SER A 394 22.37 -9.81 -13.66
N THR A 395 21.58 -10.34 -12.74
CA THR A 395 22.05 -11.09 -11.56
C THR A 395 22.10 -12.60 -11.79
N LYS A 396 21.53 -13.06 -12.91
CA LYS A 396 21.42 -14.49 -13.21
C LYS A 396 22.80 -15.11 -13.38
N GLY A 397 23.17 -15.97 -12.42
CA GLY A 397 24.43 -16.71 -12.41
C GLY A 397 25.68 -15.89 -12.09
N ARG A 398 25.54 -14.68 -11.52
CA ARG A 398 26.68 -13.84 -11.11
C ARG A 398 26.74 -13.73 -9.59
N SER A 399 27.95 -13.83 -9.04
CA SER A 399 28.21 -13.55 -7.62
C SER A 399 28.28 -12.05 -7.35
N GLY A 400 28.09 -11.65 -6.08
CA GLY A 400 28.22 -10.25 -5.64
C GLY A 400 29.50 -9.56 -6.11
N PRO A 401 30.70 -10.16 -5.96
CA PRO A 401 31.96 -9.57 -6.45
C PRO A 401 32.00 -9.35 -7.96
N ALA A 402 31.38 -10.24 -8.75
CA ALA A 402 31.32 -10.09 -10.21
C ALA A 402 30.41 -8.92 -10.63
N LEU A 403 29.33 -8.69 -9.89
CA LEU A 403 28.44 -7.55 -10.09
C LEU A 403 29.11 -6.23 -9.67
N GLU A 404 29.82 -6.23 -8.55
CA GLU A 404 30.61 -5.09 -8.09
C GLU A 404 31.68 -4.71 -9.11
N ALA A 405 32.40 -5.69 -9.65
CA ALA A 405 33.40 -5.46 -10.69
C ALA A 405 32.79 -4.87 -11.96
N ALA A 406 31.60 -5.37 -12.38
CA ALA A 406 30.89 -4.84 -13.53
C ALA A 406 30.42 -3.38 -13.31
N LEU A 407 29.98 -3.06 -12.09
CA LEU A 407 29.59 -1.70 -11.71
C LEU A 407 30.81 -0.77 -11.67
N LYS A 408 31.93 -1.19 -11.06
CA LYS A 408 33.19 -0.44 -11.09
C LYS A 408 33.67 -0.18 -12.51
N ALA A 409 33.62 -1.19 -13.39
CA ALA A 409 33.95 -1.03 -14.79
C ALA A 409 33.06 0.02 -15.47
N ARG A 410 31.75 0.01 -15.17
CA ARG A 410 30.80 1.00 -15.70
C ARG A 410 31.06 2.41 -15.16
N LEU A 411 31.40 2.56 -13.88
CA LEU A 411 31.75 3.87 -13.29
C LEU A 411 33.10 4.39 -13.81
N SER A 412 34.03 3.50 -14.13
CA SER A 412 35.34 3.86 -14.70
C SER A 412 35.27 4.31 -16.17
N ALA A 413 34.13 4.11 -16.86
CA ALA A 413 33.99 4.45 -18.27
C ALA A 413 34.18 5.96 -18.49
N GLY A 414 35.22 6.33 -19.23
CA GLY A 414 35.55 7.73 -19.52
C GLY A 414 36.28 8.48 -18.40
N LEU A 415 36.67 7.80 -17.31
CA LEU A 415 37.65 8.30 -16.34
C LEU A 415 39.07 7.93 -16.78
N CYS A 416 40.05 8.80 -16.52
CA CYS A 416 41.46 8.49 -16.77
C CYS A 416 42.00 7.61 -15.63
N GLY A 417 43.06 6.83 -15.88
CA GLY A 417 43.58 5.78 -14.98
C GLY A 417 44.05 6.20 -13.58
N GLU A 418 43.88 7.47 -13.17
CA GLU A 418 44.26 8.02 -11.87
C GLU A 418 43.06 8.29 -10.93
N ASP A 419 41.81 8.19 -11.40
CA ASP A 419 40.60 8.53 -10.62
C ASP A 419 40.05 7.38 -9.75
N VAL A 420 40.92 6.50 -9.24
CA VAL A 420 40.53 5.37 -8.38
C VAL A 420 39.77 5.85 -7.13
N ARG A 421 40.17 7.00 -6.59
CA ARG A 421 39.49 7.64 -5.46
C ARG A 421 38.04 7.99 -5.79
N ALA A 422 37.79 8.62 -6.93
CA ALA A 422 36.44 9.01 -7.35
C ALA A 422 35.54 7.78 -7.51
N ILE A 423 36.06 6.69 -8.13
CA ILE A 423 35.32 5.43 -8.27
C ILE A 423 34.96 4.86 -6.90
N ASN A 424 35.90 4.85 -5.95
CA ASN A 424 35.64 4.36 -4.60
C ASN A 424 34.61 5.22 -3.86
N GLU A 425 34.65 6.56 -4.00
CA GLU A 425 33.65 7.47 -3.46
C GLU A 425 32.25 7.19 -4.06
N GLY A 426 32.16 6.99 -5.38
CA GLY A 426 30.93 6.59 -6.06
C GLY A 426 30.41 5.23 -5.59
N MET A 427 31.28 4.25 -5.37
CA MET A 427 30.91 2.93 -4.83
C MET A 427 30.43 3.02 -3.39
N ASN A 428 31.09 3.80 -2.54
CA ASN A 428 30.66 4.03 -1.16
C ASN A 428 29.29 4.72 -1.10
N PHE A 429 29.04 5.67 -2.00
CA PHE A 429 27.73 6.28 -2.16
C PHE A 429 26.65 5.25 -2.52
N LEU A 430 26.91 4.39 -3.53
CA LEU A 430 25.95 3.37 -3.97
C LEU A 430 25.71 2.28 -2.91
N ASN A 431 26.75 1.87 -2.18
CA ASN A 431 26.63 0.86 -1.12
C ASN A 431 25.69 1.31 0.01
N ARG A 432 25.58 2.62 0.27
CA ARG A 432 24.61 3.15 1.24
C ARG A 432 23.16 2.98 0.78
N LEU A 433 22.88 2.88 -0.52
CA LEU A 433 21.52 2.60 -1.04
C LEU A 433 21.10 1.14 -0.87
N TRP A 434 22.01 0.28 -0.41
CA TRP A 434 21.77 -1.14 -0.25
C TRP A 434 20.53 -1.44 0.62
N PRO A 435 20.36 -0.90 1.84
CA PRO A 435 19.22 -1.22 2.68
C PRO A 435 17.88 -0.89 2.01
N ILE A 436 17.78 0.26 1.33
CA ILE A 436 16.58 0.67 0.59
C ILE A 436 16.26 -0.34 -0.51
N SER A 437 17.27 -0.75 -1.30
CA SER A 437 17.10 -1.73 -2.38
C SER A 437 16.65 -3.11 -1.87
N GLN A 438 17.17 -3.55 -0.71
CA GLN A 438 16.83 -4.82 -0.08
C GLN A 438 15.38 -4.87 0.35
N VAL A 439 14.97 -3.88 1.14
CA VAL A 439 13.61 -3.82 1.67
C VAL A 439 12.62 -3.67 0.53
N ARG A 440 12.93 -2.88 -0.50
CA ARG A 440 12.11 -2.76 -1.71
C ARG A 440 11.90 -4.09 -2.41
N ARG A 441 12.98 -4.84 -2.69
CA ARG A 441 12.90 -6.13 -3.39
C ARG A 441 12.01 -7.09 -2.62
N ARG A 442 12.22 -7.20 -1.31
CA ARG A 442 11.46 -8.10 -0.44
C ARG A 442 9.98 -7.71 -0.35
N ALA A 443 9.68 -6.42 -0.20
CA ALA A 443 8.31 -5.92 -0.23
C ALA A 443 7.61 -6.30 -1.55
N SER A 444 8.31 -6.16 -2.69
CA SER A 444 7.82 -6.56 -4.01
C SER A 444 7.59 -8.08 -4.13
N ASP A 445 8.50 -8.91 -3.61
CA ASP A 445 8.39 -10.37 -3.67
C ASP A 445 7.23 -10.89 -2.81
N ILE A 446 7.06 -10.32 -1.61
CA ILE A 446 5.98 -10.70 -0.70
C ILE A 446 4.62 -10.25 -1.28
N SER A 447 4.53 -9.03 -1.81
CA SER A 447 3.34 -8.57 -2.53
C SER A 447 3.01 -9.51 -3.69
N GLY A 448 3.97 -9.87 -4.54
CA GLY A 448 3.75 -10.81 -5.64
C GLY A 448 3.17 -12.16 -5.21
N LYS A 449 3.65 -12.73 -4.10
CA LYS A 449 3.12 -14.00 -3.54
C LYS A 449 1.69 -13.85 -3.01
N LEU A 450 1.41 -12.76 -2.30
CA LEU A 450 0.06 -12.46 -1.80
C LEU A 450 -0.91 -12.22 -2.95
N HIS A 451 -0.50 -11.45 -3.95
CA HIS A 451 -1.29 -11.16 -5.13
C HIS A 451 -1.68 -12.44 -5.88
N ALA A 452 -0.71 -13.32 -6.17
CA ALA A 452 -0.97 -14.58 -6.86
C ALA A 452 -1.92 -15.50 -6.07
N THR A 453 -1.80 -15.51 -4.75
CA THR A 453 -2.69 -16.28 -3.87
C THR A 453 -4.12 -15.72 -3.90
N SER A 454 -4.27 -14.41 -3.73
CA SER A 454 -5.57 -13.71 -3.77
C SER A 454 -6.25 -13.87 -5.14
N GLU A 455 -5.48 -13.79 -6.22
CA GLU A 455 -5.98 -14.06 -7.57
C GLU A 455 -6.46 -15.50 -7.74
N SER A 456 -5.74 -16.48 -7.19
CA SER A 456 -6.13 -17.89 -7.24
C SER A 456 -7.41 -18.16 -6.45
N ILE A 457 -7.54 -17.56 -5.26
CA ILE A 457 -8.75 -17.64 -4.43
C ILE A 457 -9.93 -17.02 -5.17
N LEU A 458 -9.75 -15.84 -5.77
CA LEU A 458 -10.83 -15.17 -6.48
C LEU A 458 -11.31 -15.97 -7.70
N LYS A 459 -10.38 -16.55 -8.47
CA LYS A 459 -10.72 -17.48 -9.57
C LYS A 459 -11.50 -18.69 -9.05
N GLY A 460 -11.13 -19.22 -7.89
CA GLY A 460 -11.85 -20.31 -7.22
C GLY A 460 -13.28 -19.91 -6.81
N LEU A 461 -13.44 -18.76 -6.15
CA LEU A 461 -14.77 -18.25 -5.74
C LEU A 461 -15.68 -18.00 -6.94
N PHE A 462 -15.12 -17.49 -8.04
CA PHE A 462 -15.84 -17.33 -9.29
C PHE A 462 -16.36 -18.67 -9.83
N LEU A 463 -15.49 -19.69 -9.87
CA LEU A 463 -15.85 -21.02 -10.35
C LEU A 463 -16.91 -21.68 -9.48
N LEU A 464 -16.80 -21.55 -8.15
CA LEU A 464 -17.79 -22.08 -7.19
C LEU A 464 -19.15 -21.39 -7.37
N SER A 465 -19.17 -20.07 -7.59
CA SER A 465 -20.41 -19.32 -7.83
C SER A 465 -21.10 -19.76 -9.12
N PHE A 466 -20.31 -19.92 -10.19
CA PHE A 466 -20.82 -20.44 -11.46
C PHE A 466 -21.37 -21.88 -11.32
N LEU A 467 -20.61 -22.77 -10.68
CA LEU A 467 -21.01 -24.17 -10.49
C LEU A 467 -22.28 -24.27 -9.63
N SER A 468 -22.37 -23.48 -8.55
CA SER A 468 -23.57 -23.44 -7.70
C SER A 468 -24.79 -22.96 -8.48
N ALA A 469 -24.67 -21.89 -9.27
CA ALA A 469 -25.77 -21.40 -10.09
C ALA A 469 -26.27 -22.47 -11.08
N VAL A 470 -25.36 -23.19 -11.73
CA VAL A 470 -25.70 -24.30 -12.63
C VAL A 470 -26.44 -25.41 -11.88
N LEU A 471 -25.96 -25.83 -10.71
CA LEU A 471 -26.57 -26.90 -9.91
C LEU A 471 -27.94 -26.53 -9.33
N LEU A 472 -28.12 -25.29 -8.89
CA LEU A 472 -29.42 -24.78 -8.42
C LEU A 472 -30.42 -24.69 -9.58
N HIS A 473 -29.95 -24.31 -10.76
CA HIS A 473 -30.78 -24.29 -11.97
C HIS A 473 -31.21 -25.70 -12.38
N PHE A 474 -30.30 -26.68 -12.28
CA PHE A 474 -30.62 -28.11 -12.39
C PHE A 474 -31.69 -28.56 -11.39
N PHE A 475 -31.54 -28.20 -10.11
CA PHE A 475 -32.52 -28.52 -9.06
C PHE A 475 -33.93 -27.97 -9.37
N SER A 476 -34.00 -26.75 -9.89
CA SER A 476 -35.28 -26.09 -10.19
C SER A 476 -36.03 -26.71 -11.37
N HIS A 477 -35.31 -27.21 -12.40
CA HIS A 477 -35.92 -27.74 -13.63
C HIS A 477 -36.00 -29.28 -13.65
N TRP A 478 -35.35 -29.98 -12.73
CA TRP A 478 -35.49 -31.43 -12.62
C TRP A 478 -36.83 -31.82 -11.97
N HIS A 479 -37.74 -32.41 -12.74
CA HIS A 479 -38.96 -33.04 -12.24
C HIS A 479 -39.01 -34.52 -12.66
N PRO A 480 -38.89 -35.49 -11.72
CA PRO A 480 -38.89 -36.92 -12.06
C PRO A 480 -40.24 -37.44 -12.61
N LEU A 481 -41.33 -36.68 -12.45
CA LEU A 481 -42.71 -37.20 -12.54
C LEU A 481 -43.47 -36.84 -13.83
N ILE A 482 -42.84 -36.26 -14.86
CA ILE A 482 -43.56 -35.84 -16.08
C ILE A 482 -43.73 -36.98 -17.11
N HIS A 483 -43.13 -38.15 -16.89
CA HIS A 483 -43.23 -39.27 -17.82
C HIS A 483 -44.27 -40.34 -17.48
N ASP A 484 -45.17 -40.10 -16.51
CA ASP A 484 -46.27 -41.03 -16.23
C ASP A 484 -47.52 -40.68 -17.09
N PRO A 485 -47.86 -41.47 -18.14
CA PRO A 485 -49.04 -41.23 -18.97
C PRO A 485 -50.35 -41.24 -18.16
N ASP A 486 -50.38 -41.88 -16.99
CA ASP A 486 -51.57 -41.96 -16.14
C ASP A 486 -51.87 -40.63 -15.41
N TYR A 487 -50.87 -39.77 -15.18
CA TYR A 487 -51.07 -38.48 -14.51
C TYR A 487 -51.79 -37.45 -15.41
N GLN A 488 -51.54 -37.48 -16.73
CA GLN A 488 -52.32 -36.67 -17.67
C GLN A 488 -53.75 -37.18 -17.86
N GLY A 489 -53.95 -38.51 -17.79
CA GLY A 489 -55.28 -39.12 -17.74
C GLY A 489 -56.08 -38.66 -16.52
N TRP A 490 -55.45 -38.61 -15.34
CA TRP A 490 -56.12 -38.22 -14.10
C TRP A 490 -56.51 -36.73 -14.06
N VAL A 491 -55.68 -35.83 -14.61
CA VAL A 491 -56.00 -34.39 -14.73
C VAL A 491 -57.09 -34.14 -15.79
N ALA A 492 -57.08 -34.87 -16.90
CA ALA A 492 -58.13 -34.80 -17.92
C ALA A 492 -59.48 -35.37 -17.41
N GLU A 493 -59.45 -36.44 -16.61
CA GLU A 493 -60.67 -37.07 -16.07
C GLU A 493 -61.27 -36.28 -14.88
N SER A 494 -60.44 -35.57 -14.11
CA SER A 494 -60.91 -34.67 -13.05
C SER A 494 -61.49 -33.36 -13.59
N GLN A 495 -60.98 -32.83 -14.72
CA GLN A 495 -61.60 -31.68 -15.39
C GLN A 495 -62.86 -32.04 -16.19
N GLY A 496 -63.00 -33.29 -16.65
CA GLY A 496 -64.20 -33.78 -17.34
C GLY A 496 -65.40 -34.04 -16.41
N LYS A 497 -65.19 -34.22 -15.10
CA LYS A 497 -66.26 -34.54 -14.13
C LYS A 497 -66.93 -33.31 -13.50
N GLU A 498 -66.42 -32.09 -13.67
CA GLU A 498 -67.06 -30.87 -13.14
C GLU A 498 -68.05 -30.17 -14.11
N GLN A 499 -68.19 -30.61 -15.36
CA GLN A 499 -69.12 -29.99 -16.34
C GLN A 499 -70.37 -30.82 -16.67
N GLY A 500 -70.66 -31.89 -15.92
CA GLY A 500 -71.77 -32.81 -16.21
C GLY A 500 -72.69 -33.12 -15.02
N ALA A 501 -73.02 -32.12 -14.19
CA ALA A 501 -73.97 -32.30 -13.09
C ALA A 501 -75.15 -31.31 -13.18
N ALA A 502 -75.97 -31.44 -14.23
CA ALA A 502 -77.28 -30.79 -14.32
C ALA A 502 -78.21 -31.55 -15.28
N HIS A 503 -78.78 -32.66 -14.81
CA HIS A 503 -80.16 -33.11 -15.02
C HIS A 503 -80.27 -34.59 -14.65
N ALA A 504 -80.83 -34.84 -13.47
CA ALA A 504 -81.32 -36.14 -13.06
C ALA A 504 -82.76 -36.31 -13.58
N ASP A 505 -83.04 -37.45 -14.22
CA ASP A 505 -84.39 -38.01 -14.39
C ASP A 505 -84.33 -39.49 -13.95
N PRO A 506 -85.14 -39.93 -12.97
CA PRO A 506 -84.99 -41.24 -12.35
C PRO A 506 -86.01 -42.24 -12.90
N SER A 507 -85.66 -42.92 -13.99
CA SER A 507 -86.31 -44.18 -14.36
C SER A 507 -85.48 -44.94 -15.38
N ASP A 508 -84.67 -45.89 -14.91
CA ASP A 508 -84.54 -47.21 -15.52
C ASP A 508 -83.44 -48.00 -14.80
N GLN A 509 -83.87 -48.75 -13.77
CA GLN A 509 -83.11 -49.86 -13.23
C GLN A 509 -83.46 -51.12 -14.02
N LYS A 510 -82.50 -51.67 -14.76
CA LYS A 510 -82.47 -53.12 -15.01
C LYS A 510 -81.09 -53.64 -15.37
N GLU A 511 -80.57 -54.45 -14.44
CA GLU A 511 -79.77 -55.67 -14.62
C GLU A 511 -78.85 -55.79 -15.83
N MET A 512 -77.52 -55.82 -15.58
CA MET A 512 -76.70 -56.91 -16.10
C MET A 512 -75.43 -57.12 -15.25
N SER A 513 -75.41 -58.28 -14.60
CA SER A 513 -74.29 -58.91 -13.91
C SER A 513 -73.15 -59.27 -14.84
N HIS A 514 -71.91 -59.01 -14.43
CA HIS A 514 -70.78 -59.92 -14.68
C HIS A 514 -69.73 -59.78 -13.59
N GLU A 515 -69.58 -60.86 -12.82
CA GLU A 515 -68.40 -61.17 -12.02
C GLU A 515 -67.19 -61.39 -12.94
N CYS A 516 -66.03 -60.85 -12.54
CA CYS A 516 -64.74 -61.47 -12.81
C CYS A 516 -63.73 -61.05 -11.72
N GLU A 517 -62.99 -62.05 -11.25
CA GLU A 517 -62.08 -62.12 -10.10
C GLU A 517 -60.89 -61.14 -10.09
N PRO A 518 -60.26 -60.93 -8.91
CA PRO A 518 -59.06 -60.09 -8.78
C PRO A 518 -57.81 -60.88 -9.17
N SER A 519 -57.18 -60.52 -10.29
CA SER A 519 -55.85 -61.02 -10.63
C SER A 519 -54.79 -60.28 -9.82
N ASN A 520 -54.26 -60.98 -8.82
CA ASN A 520 -52.96 -60.69 -8.21
C ASN A 520 -51.87 -60.57 -9.28
N ALA A 521 -51.33 -59.36 -9.43
CA ALA A 521 -50.05 -59.11 -10.08
C ALA A 521 -49.33 -57.96 -9.34
N HIS A 522 -48.99 -58.18 -8.07
CA HIS A 522 -47.90 -57.43 -7.42
C HIS A 522 -46.59 -58.09 -7.82
N GLY A 523 -46.02 -57.63 -8.93
CA GLY A 523 -44.73 -58.05 -9.45
C GLY A 523 -43.79 -56.85 -9.61
N ALA A 524 -43.02 -56.58 -8.57
CA ALA A 524 -41.59 -56.24 -8.63
C ALA A 524 -41.09 -55.17 -9.62
N ASN A 525 -41.75 -54.01 -9.77
CA ASN A 525 -41.20 -52.85 -10.48
C ASN A 525 -41.21 -51.53 -9.67
N GLY A 526 -41.54 -51.57 -8.38
CA GLY A 526 -41.64 -50.36 -7.53
C GLY A 526 -40.32 -49.83 -6.95
N GLU A 527 -39.25 -50.63 -6.90
CA GLU A 527 -38.03 -50.25 -6.15
C GLU A 527 -37.10 -49.28 -6.90
N SER A 528 -37.21 -49.13 -8.23
CA SER A 528 -36.31 -48.25 -8.99
C SER A 528 -36.75 -46.78 -9.03
N SER A 529 -38.04 -46.48 -8.80
CA SER A 529 -38.58 -45.12 -8.86
C SER A 529 -38.27 -44.32 -7.58
N ASP A 530 -38.30 -44.99 -6.41
CA ASP A 530 -38.00 -44.38 -5.10
C ASP A 530 -36.56 -43.86 -4.98
N CYS A 531 -35.60 -44.48 -5.67
CA CYS A 531 -34.19 -44.06 -5.63
C CYS A 531 -33.93 -42.74 -6.39
N LEU A 532 -34.78 -42.37 -7.35
CA LEU A 532 -34.61 -41.20 -8.21
C LEU A 532 -35.25 -39.94 -7.61
N GLU A 533 -36.31 -40.07 -6.81
CA GLU A 533 -36.88 -38.93 -6.05
C GLU A 533 -35.88 -38.35 -5.04
N VAL A 534 -34.98 -39.19 -4.51
CA VAL A 534 -33.92 -38.77 -3.57
C VAL A 534 -32.84 -37.92 -4.26
N LEU A 535 -32.62 -38.05 -5.57
CA LEU A 535 -31.56 -37.33 -6.29
C LEU A 535 -31.84 -35.83 -6.45
N ARG A 536 -33.11 -35.42 -6.54
CA ARG A 536 -33.47 -34.00 -6.67
C ARG A 536 -33.04 -33.16 -5.46
N PRO A 537 -33.42 -33.48 -4.21
CA PRO A 537 -32.94 -32.74 -3.05
C PRO A 537 -31.42 -32.84 -2.90
N LEU A 538 -30.78 -33.94 -3.35
CA LEU A 538 -29.31 -34.05 -3.35
C LEU A 538 -28.66 -32.99 -4.24
N TRP A 539 -29.16 -32.72 -5.45
CA TRP A 539 -28.61 -31.63 -6.29
C TRP A 539 -28.77 -30.25 -5.66
N GLY A 540 -29.91 -29.98 -5.03
CA GLY A 540 -30.13 -28.75 -4.26
C GLY A 540 -29.16 -28.64 -3.07
N LEU A 541 -28.98 -29.72 -2.32
CA LEU A 541 -28.03 -29.80 -1.21
C LEU A 541 -26.58 -29.66 -1.68
N PHE A 542 -26.20 -30.25 -2.82
CA PHE A 542 -24.88 -30.07 -3.43
C PHE A 542 -24.66 -28.62 -3.85
N GLY A 543 -25.63 -28.01 -4.54
CA GLY A 543 -25.59 -26.61 -4.92
C GLY A 543 -25.41 -25.69 -3.72
N LEU A 544 -26.18 -25.90 -2.64
CA LEU A 544 -26.06 -25.19 -1.37
C LEU A 544 -24.73 -25.46 -0.65
N SER A 545 -24.22 -26.70 -0.68
CA SER A 545 -22.94 -27.04 -0.08
C SER A 545 -21.78 -26.30 -0.75
N ILE A 546 -21.85 -26.10 -2.07
CA ILE A 546 -20.87 -25.32 -2.84
C ILE A 546 -20.98 -23.83 -2.51
N VAL A 547 -22.19 -23.29 -2.29
CA VAL A 547 -22.37 -21.93 -1.75
C VAL A 547 -21.69 -21.82 -0.39
N CYS A 548 -21.98 -22.75 0.54
CA CYS A 548 -21.38 -22.74 1.88
C CYS A 548 -19.85 -22.82 1.83
N LEU A 549 -19.29 -23.66 0.95
CA LEU A 549 -17.84 -23.75 0.73
C LEU A 549 -17.28 -22.43 0.18
N GLY A 550 -17.94 -21.83 -0.82
CA GLY A 550 -17.59 -20.53 -1.37
C GLY A 550 -17.60 -19.43 -0.30
N LEU A 551 -18.65 -19.37 0.53
CA LEU A 551 -18.75 -18.43 1.64
C LEU A 551 -17.65 -18.67 2.68
N THR A 552 -17.35 -19.92 3.02
CA THR A 552 -16.28 -20.25 3.98
C THR A 552 -14.92 -19.79 3.48
N ILE A 553 -14.60 -20.04 2.21
CA ILE A 553 -13.36 -19.56 1.57
C ILE A 553 -13.32 -18.03 1.53
N PHE A 554 -14.46 -17.39 1.21
CA PHE A 554 -14.59 -15.95 1.16
C PHE A 554 -14.37 -15.28 2.52
N PHE A 555 -15.05 -15.75 3.57
CA PHE A 555 -14.86 -15.23 4.93
C PHE A 555 -13.45 -15.52 5.45
N GLY A 556 -12.87 -16.68 5.14
CA GLY A 556 -11.47 -16.97 5.44
C GLY A 556 -10.50 -16.01 4.74
N HIS A 557 -10.79 -15.64 3.49
CA HIS A 557 -10.03 -14.63 2.76
C HIS A 557 -10.15 -13.25 3.40
N LEU A 558 -11.38 -12.83 3.73
CA LEU A 558 -11.67 -11.53 4.36
C LEU A 558 -10.96 -11.39 5.72
N VAL A 559 -11.08 -12.40 6.60
CA VAL A 559 -10.45 -12.41 7.93
C VAL A 559 -8.92 -12.42 7.85
N SER A 560 -8.35 -12.98 6.78
CA SER A 560 -6.89 -13.07 6.65
C SER A 560 -6.20 -11.72 6.37
N GLY A 561 -6.94 -10.71 5.91
CA GLY A 561 -6.43 -9.38 5.56
C GLY A 561 -5.29 -9.43 4.53
N ARG A 562 -5.25 -10.46 3.66
CA ARG A 562 -4.16 -10.67 2.69
C ARG A 562 -4.12 -9.59 1.62
N GLU A 563 -5.29 -9.12 1.19
CA GLU A 563 -5.43 -8.09 0.18
C GLU A 563 -4.86 -6.75 0.67
N GLU A 564 -5.21 -6.33 1.89
CA GLU A 564 -4.63 -5.14 2.52
C GLU A 564 -3.11 -5.25 2.67
N LYS A 565 -2.60 -6.40 3.13
CA LYS A 565 -1.15 -6.65 3.20
C LYS A 565 -0.45 -6.61 1.84
N ASP A 566 -1.10 -7.10 0.78
CA ASP A 566 -0.58 -7.02 -0.59
C ASP A 566 -0.46 -5.56 -1.01
N HIS A 567 -1.53 -4.80 -0.81
CA HIS A 567 -1.62 -3.40 -1.17
C HIS A 567 -0.57 -2.55 -0.44
N ASP A 568 -0.39 -2.74 0.87
CA ASP A 568 0.60 -1.97 1.63
C ASP A 568 2.04 -2.31 1.23
N ARG A 569 2.32 -3.59 0.96
CA ARG A 569 3.67 -4.04 0.55
C ARG A 569 4.01 -3.58 -0.86
N ARG A 570 3.03 -3.54 -1.76
CA ARG A 570 3.17 -2.90 -3.07
C ARG A 570 3.45 -1.41 -2.91
N ALA A 571 2.66 -0.71 -2.08
CA ALA A 571 2.84 0.72 -1.84
C ALA A 571 4.23 1.03 -1.24
N LEU A 572 4.70 0.21 -0.30
CA LEU A 572 6.04 0.29 0.27
C LEU A 572 7.13 0.03 -0.78
N ALA A 573 6.97 -1.01 -1.60
CA ALA A 573 7.93 -1.33 -2.67
C ALA A 573 8.05 -0.20 -3.69
N GLU A 574 6.93 0.43 -4.05
CA GLU A 574 6.91 1.54 -4.99
C GLU A 574 7.50 2.81 -4.36
N GLY A 575 7.09 3.16 -3.14
CA GLY A 575 7.63 4.30 -2.41
C GLY A 575 9.15 4.19 -2.17
N LEU A 576 9.64 3.02 -1.77
CA LEU A 576 11.10 2.78 -1.62
C LEU A 576 11.84 2.84 -2.96
N ARG A 577 11.19 2.47 -4.06
CA ARG A 577 11.81 2.58 -5.39
C ARG A 577 11.97 4.05 -5.79
N VAL A 578 10.95 4.88 -5.60
CA VAL A 578 11.04 6.33 -5.84
C VAL A 578 12.11 6.94 -4.92
N GLN A 579 12.10 6.59 -3.63
CA GLN A 579 13.09 7.08 -2.66
C GLN A 579 14.52 6.68 -3.06
N PHE A 580 14.73 5.45 -3.51
CA PHE A 580 16.02 4.98 -4.00
C PHE A 580 16.54 5.85 -5.15
N TYR A 581 15.72 6.12 -6.16
CA TYR A 581 16.16 6.91 -7.31
C TYR A 581 16.28 8.41 -6.99
N TRP A 582 15.51 8.92 -6.04
CA TRP A 582 15.71 10.27 -5.50
C TRP A 582 17.04 10.38 -4.77
N CYS A 583 17.37 9.44 -3.89
CA CYS A 583 18.67 9.39 -3.24
C CYS A 583 19.80 9.23 -4.27
N LEU A 584 19.66 8.33 -5.26
CA LEU A 584 20.62 8.13 -6.35
C LEU A 584 20.88 9.41 -7.16
N ALA A 585 19.85 10.23 -7.37
CA ALA A 585 19.92 11.50 -8.07
C ALA A 585 20.38 12.67 -7.19
N GLY A 586 20.73 12.43 -5.92
CA GLY A 586 21.13 13.47 -4.97
C GLY A 586 19.98 14.42 -4.56
N LEU A 587 18.72 13.96 -4.67
CA LEU A 587 17.56 14.74 -4.24
C LEU A 587 17.37 14.63 -2.72
N ARG A 588 17.33 15.77 -2.04
CA ARG A 588 16.98 15.87 -0.60
C ARG A 588 15.46 15.93 -0.41
N ARG A 589 14.74 14.90 -0.88
CA ARG A 589 13.27 14.83 -0.76
C ARG A 589 12.87 13.48 -0.15
N SER A 590 11.93 13.54 0.80
CA SER A 590 11.33 12.34 1.39
C SER A 590 10.08 11.96 0.62
N VAL A 591 9.98 10.71 0.17
CA VAL A 591 8.74 10.15 -0.38
C VAL A 591 7.61 10.23 0.64
N ALA A 592 7.91 10.03 1.93
CA ALA A 592 6.92 10.12 3.01
C ALA A 592 6.18 11.47 3.04
N GLY A 593 6.82 12.56 2.59
CA GLY A 593 6.22 13.88 2.52
C GLY A 593 5.57 14.26 1.19
N ASN A 594 5.72 13.43 0.16
CA ASN A 594 5.23 13.71 -1.19
C ASN A 594 4.00 12.87 -1.57
N TYR A 595 3.49 12.02 -0.67
CA TYR A 595 2.18 11.38 -0.84
C TYR A 595 1.03 12.39 -0.73
N MET A 596 -0.04 12.17 -1.51
CA MET A 596 -1.24 13.00 -1.54
C MET A 596 -1.92 13.05 -0.16
N GLN A 597 -2.41 14.21 0.27
CA GLN A 597 -2.96 14.39 1.62
C GLN A 597 -4.09 13.39 1.97
N ARG A 598 -4.96 13.06 1.00
CA ARG A 598 -6.07 12.13 1.18
C ARG A 598 -5.62 10.69 1.51
N THR A 599 -4.42 10.28 1.09
CA THR A 599 -3.89 8.92 1.29
C THR A 599 -2.93 8.79 2.46
N ARG A 600 -2.62 9.90 3.14
CA ARG A 600 -1.58 9.94 4.19
C ARG A 600 -1.89 9.02 5.37
N THR A 601 -3.07 9.17 5.99
CA THR A 601 -3.52 8.36 7.15
C THR A 601 -3.66 6.87 6.88
N GLU A 602 -3.71 6.53 5.60
CA GLU A 602 -3.86 5.19 5.07
C GLU A 602 -2.52 4.50 4.81
N MET A 603 -1.43 5.28 4.81
CA MET A 603 -0.06 4.85 4.51
C MET A 603 0.93 5.18 5.64
N ASP A 604 0.49 5.56 6.84
CA ASP A 604 1.36 6.08 7.90
C ASP A 604 2.57 5.19 8.21
N TRP A 605 2.33 3.89 8.41
CA TRP A 605 3.42 2.95 8.70
C TRP A 605 4.37 2.79 7.49
N VAL A 606 3.85 2.83 6.26
CA VAL A 606 4.64 2.77 5.02
C VAL A 606 5.54 4.00 4.90
N ARG A 607 4.98 5.18 5.22
CA ARG A 607 5.72 6.45 5.23
C ARG A 607 6.83 6.43 6.26
N ASN A 608 6.56 5.95 7.46
CA ASN A 608 7.56 5.86 8.53
C ASN A 608 8.65 4.82 8.21
N ALA A 609 8.27 3.70 7.61
CA ALA A 609 9.23 2.71 7.10
C ALA A 609 10.17 3.30 6.03
N ILE A 610 9.65 4.09 5.10
CA ILE A 610 10.46 4.75 4.06
C ILE A 610 11.37 5.82 4.69
N SER A 611 10.82 6.63 5.61
CA SER A 611 11.56 7.70 6.28
C SER A 611 12.74 7.14 7.08
N SER A 612 12.51 6.13 7.92
CA SER A 612 13.55 5.53 8.76
C SER A 612 14.71 4.89 7.97
N LEU A 613 14.43 4.37 6.77
CA LEU A 613 15.46 3.78 5.89
C LEU A 613 16.27 4.79 5.08
N SER A 614 15.67 5.94 4.75
CA SER A 614 16.30 6.96 3.91
C SER A 614 16.98 8.07 4.71
N PHE A 615 16.72 8.10 6.01
CA PHE A 615 17.27 9.07 6.95
C PHE A 615 18.78 8.88 7.21
N PRO A 616 19.57 9.97 7.29
CA PRO A 616 19.20 11.38 7.07
C PRO A 616 19.25 11.78 5.59
N LEU A 617 18.32 12.62 5.14
CA LEU A 617 18.16 12.94 3.71
C LEU A 617 19.24 13.90 3.17
N GLU A 618 19.79 14.73 4.07
CA GLU A 618 20.79 15.77 3.77
C GLU A 618 22.08 15.17 3.20
N HIS A 619 22.45 13.99 3.69
CA HIS A 619 23.66 13.29 3.27
C HIS A 619 23.62 12.89 1.80
N TRP A 620 22.47 12.46 1.28
CA TRP A 620 22.38 12.04 -0.13
C TRP A 620 22.70 13.17 -1.09
N GLN A 621 22.19 14.36 -0.81
CA GLN A 621 22.48 15.54 -1.63
C GLN A 621 23.93 15.98 -1.46
N ARG A 622 24.39 16.14 -0.20
CA ARG A 622 25.76 16.58 0.09
C ARG A 622 26.78 15.66 -0.57
N ASP A 623 26.63 14.36 -0.36
CA ASP A 623 27.60 13.38 -0.81
C ASP A 623 27.55 13.23 -2.33
N PHE A 624 26.35 13.30 -2.95
CA PHE A 624 26.23 13.34 -4.41
C PHE A 624 26.92 14.57 -5.02
N LEU A 625 26.75 15.75 -4.43
CA LEU A 625 27.38 16.99 -4.91
C LEU A 625 28.91 16.95 -4.80
N ASN A 626 29.44 16.24 -3.79
CA ASN A 626 30.87 16.04 -3.59
C ASN A 626 31.48 15.00 -4.55
N LEU A 627 30.67 14.20 -5.25
CA LEU A 627 31.19 13.25 -6.23
C LEU A 627 31.77 13.96 -7.45
N HIS A 628 32.75 13.32 -8.08
CA HIS A 628 33.29 13.77 -9.36
C HIS A 628 32.18 13.92 -10.42
N GLN A 629 32.25 14.96 -11.26
CA GLN A 629 31.18 15.34 -12.21
C GLN A 629 30.80 14.23 -13.18
N LYS A 630 31.78 13.46 -13.66
CA LYS A 630 31.53 12.28 -14.51
C LYS A 630 30.74 11.20 -13.78
N ILE A 631 30.96 11.03 -12.48
CA ILE A 631 30.21 10.08 -11.64
C ILE A 631 28.78 10.60 -11.44
N GLN A 632 28.59 11.89 -11.15
CA GLN A 632 27.26 12.49 -11.08
C GLN A 632 26.46 12.24 -12.37
N CYS A 633 27.08 12.44 -13.55
CA CYS A 633 26.48 12.12 -14.85
C CYS A 633 26.10 10.65 -14.95
N HIS A 634 27.00 9.74 -14.58
CA HIS A 634 26.76 8.30 -14.63
C HIS A 634 25.60 7.87 -13.72
N LEU A 635 25.51 8.42 -12.51
CA LEU A 635 24.43 8.11 -11.57
C LEU A 635 23.07 8.60 -12.09
N LEU A 636 23.00 9.81 -12.65
CA LEU A 636 21.76 10.33 -13.26
C LEU A 636 21.37 9.56 -14.53
N ARG A 637 22.35 9.10 -15.30
CA ARG A 637 22.14 8.21 -16.45
C ARG A 637 21.60 6.84 -15.98
N LEU A 638 22.16 6.26 -14.92
CA LEU A 638 21.65 5.02 -14.31
C LEU A 638 20.21 5.19 -13.79
N ALA A 639 19.90 6.32 -13.15
CA ALA A 639 18.53 6.63 -12.73
C ALA A 639 17.59 6.70 -13.95
N THR A 640 18.00 7.41 -15.00
CA THR A 640 17.17 7.57 -16.21
C THR A 640 16.93 6.26 -16.95
N GLU A 641 17.97 5.45 -17.16
CA GLU A 641 17.87 4.19 -17.91
C GLU A 641 17.09 3.11 -17.14
N ASN A 642 17.34 3.00 -15.84
CA ASN A 642 16.81 1.89 -15.04
C ASN A 642 15.49 2.23 -14.35
N TRP A 643 15.27 3.48 -13.94
CA TRP A 643 13.99 3.89 -13.39
C TRP A 643 13.00 4.28 -14.48
N VAL A 644 13.35 5.23 -15.34
CA VAL A 644 12.40 5.78 -16.33
C VAL A 644 12.25 4.80 -17.48
N GLY A 645 13.39 4.35 -18.05
CA GLY A 645 13.45 3.32 -19.09
C GLY A 645 14.32 3.71 -20.27
N PRO A 646 14.62 2.75 -21.17
CA PRO A 646 15.40 3.02 -22.37
C PRO A 646 14.64 4.01 -23.29
N PRO A 647 15.35 4.70 -24.20
CA PRO A 647 14.70 5.48 -25.24
C PRO A 647 13.68 4.61 -25.98
N ILE A 648 12.54 5.18 -26.36
CA ILE A 648 11.52 4.48 -27.15
C ILE A 648 12.24 3.85 -28.34
N PRO A 649 12.27 2.51 -28.48
CA PRO A 649 12.90 1.90 -29.62
C PRO A 649 12.20 2.42 -30.89
N ASN A 650 12.93 2.64 -31.99
CA ASN A 650 12.32 2.83 -33.30
C ASN A 650 11.23 1.75 -33.50
N ALA A 651 10.15 2.04 -34.24
CA ALA A 651 9.02 1.12 -34.40
C ALA A 651 9.38 -0.32 -34.80
N ASN A 652 10.61 -0.56 -35.29
CA ASN A 652 11.16 -1.84 -35.73
C ASN A 652 12.13 -2.51 -34.72
N ALA A 653 12.45 -1.88 -33.59
CA ALA A 653 13.33 -2.48 -32.60
C ALA A 653 12.54 -3.40 -31.67
N GLU A 654 13.07 -4.61 -31.47
CA GLU A 654 12.41 -5.63 -30.66
C GLU A 654 12.08 -5.06 -29.28
N PRO A 655 10.84 -5.25 -28.78
CA PRO A 655 10.52 -4.87 -27.42
C PRO A 655 11.53 -5.55 -26.49
N PRO A 656 12.13 -4.82 -25.53
CA PRO A 656 13.11 -5.43 -24.64
C PRO A 656 12.49 -6.66 -23.98
N GLY A 657 13.31 -7.70 -23.81
CA GLY A 657 12.86 -9.00 -23.33
C GLY A 657 12.03 -8.88 -22.05
N LYS A 658 11.13 -9.85 -21.82
CA LYS A 658 10.30 -9.94 -20.61
C LYS A 658 11.17 -9.77 -19.35
N GLY A 659 11.16 -8.58 -18.73
CA GLY A 659 11.89 -8.32 -17.49
C GLY A 659 12.71 -7.03 -17.39
N HIS A 660 12.63 -6.07 -18.32
CA HIS A 660 13.33 -4.78 -18.13
C HIS A 660 12.76 -4.05 -16.88
N PRO A 661 13.59 -3.64 -15.90
CA PRO A 661 13.14 -3.18 -14.58
C PRO A 661 12.49 -1.77 -14.56
N SER A 662 12.48 -1.07 -15.69
CA SER A 662 12.07 0.33 -15.76
C SER A 662 10.56 0.57 -15.74
N GLN A 663 10.18 1.74 -15.24
CA GLN A 663 8.81 2.15 -15.02
C GLN A 663 8.00 2.37 -16.30
N PHE A 664 8.60 2.92 -17.37
CA PHE A 664 7.92 3.00 -18.65
C PHE A 664 7.48 1.61 -19.16
N HIS A 665 8.38 0.62 -19.10
CA HIS A 665 8.06 -0.74 -19.53
C HIS A 665 7.04 -1.41 -18.62
N TYR A 666 7.12 -1.18 -17.30
CA TYR A 666 6.11 -1.62 -16.34
C TYR A 666 4.72 -1.10 -16.73
N TYR A 667 4.56 0.22 -16.90
CA TYR A 667 3.28 0.81 -17.25
C TYR A 667 2.78 0.38 -18.62
N ARG A 668 3.64 0.38 -19.64
CA ARG A 668 3.27 -0.05 -20.99
C ARG A 668 2.82 -1.51 -21.02
N ARG A 669 3.54 -2.38 -20.31
CA ARG A 669 3.17 -3.81 -20.21
C ARG A 669 1.84 -3.98 -19.50
N ASN A 670 1.66 -3.38 -18.32
CA ASN A 670 0.41 -3.50 -17.59
C ASN A 670 -0.77 -2.88 -18.35
N HIS A 671 -0.56 -1.77 -19.07
CA HIS A 671 -1.57 -1.23 -19.98
C HIS A 671 -2.00 -2.26 -21.02
N HIS A 672 -1.04 -2.86 -21.74
CA HIS A 672 -1.34 -3.87 -22.76
C HIS A 672 -1.98 -5.13 -22.16
N ASP A 673 -1.44 -5.65 -21.06
CA ASP A 673 -1.92 -6.86 -20.39
C ASP A 673 -3.35 -6.66 -19.87
N LYS A 674 -3.65 -5.53 -19.19
CA LYS A 674 -4.98 -5.21 -18.65
C LYS A 674 -5.99 -4.85 -19.74
N SER A 675 -5.58 -4.12 -20.77
CA SER A 675 -6.43 -3.85 -21.94
C SER A 675 -6.81 -5.17 -22.62
N ARG A 676 -5.83 -6.04 -22.91
CA ARG A 676 -6.09 -7.34 -23.52
C ARG A 676 -7.00 -8.22 -22.66
N GLU A 677 -6.74 -8.29 -21.34
CA GLU A 677 -7.57 -9.05 -20.40
C GLU A 677 -9.02 -8.53 -20.41
N LEU A 678 -9.22 -7.22 -20.30
CA LEU A 678 -10.54 -6.57 -20.38
C LEU A 678 -11.27 -6.94 -21.67
N HIS A 679 -10.59 -6.80 -22.81
CA HIS A 679 -11.18 -7.07 -24.12
C HIS A 679 -11.58 -8.53 -24.28
N ILE A 680 -10.71 -9.47 -23.91
CA ILE A 680 -11.00 -10.90 -23.97
C ILE A 680 -12.19 -11.23 -23.06
N LYS A 681 -12.20 -10.76 -21.81
CA LYS A 681 -13.27 -11.04 -20.85
C LYS A 681 -14.62 -10.46 -21.30
N HIS A 682 -14.64 -9.21 -21.77
CA HIS A 682 -15.87 -8.58 -22.27
C HIS A 682 -16.36 -9.22 -23.57
N ALA A 683 -15.47 -9.56 -24.50
CA ALA A 683 -15.86 -10.19 -25.75
C ALA A 683 -16.38 -11.61 -25.52
N LEU A 684 -15.68 -12.41 -24.71
CA LEU A 684 -16.09 -13.75 -24.31
C LEU A 684 -17.41 -13.71 -23.52
N GLY A 685 -17.53 -12.83 -22.52
CA GLY A 685 -18.74 -12.68 -21.72
C GLY A 685 -19.96 -12.32 -22.57
N ARG A 686 -19.82 -11.38 -23.51
CA ARG A 686 -20.90 -11.05 -24.47
C ARG A 686 -21.22 -12.19 -25.43
N ALA A 687 -20.22 -12.92 -25.92
CA ALA A 687 -20.44 -14.05 -26.82
C ALA A 687 -21.19 -15.20 -26.09
N ILE A 688 -20.82 -15.50 -24.84
CA ILE A 688 -21.49 -16.52 -24.03
C ILE A 688 -22.92 -16.06 -23.67
N ALA A 689 -23.12 -14.80 -23.28
CA ALA A 689 -24.46 -14.26 -23.02
C ALA A 689 -25.34 -14.30 -24.28
N MET A 690 -24.78 -13.96 -25.44
CA MET A 690 -25.48 -14.05 -26.72
C MET A 690 -25.80 -15.50 -27.11
N ALA A 691 -24.91 -16.45 -26.80
CA ALA A 691 -25.19 -17.87 -26.95
C ALA A 691 -26.40 -18.32 -26.11
N GLY A 692 -26.55 -17.75 -24.90
CA GLY A 692 -27.75 -17.88 -24.08
C GLY A 692 -29.02 -17.54 -24.87
N PHE A 693 -29.08 -16.36 -25.50
CA PHE A 693 -30.24 -15.96 -26.32
C PHE A 693 -30.41 -16.83 -27.59
N LEU A 694 -29.32 -17.31 -28.18
CA LEU A 694 -29.35 -18.18 -29.36
C LEU A 694 -29.82 -19.61 -29.06
N HIS A 695 -30.03 -19.98 -27.79
CA HIS A 695 -30.74 -21.22 -27.43
C HIS A 695 -32.26 -21.12 -27.71
N LEU A 696 -32.84 -19.91 -27.75
CA LEU A 696 -34.29 -19.71 -27.87
C LEU A 696 -34.91 -20.34 -29.13
N PRO A 697 -34.34 -20.22 -30.34
CA PRO A 697 -34.89 -20.87 -31.54
C PRO A 697 -34.93 -22.40 -31.42
N PHE A 698 -33.92 -22.99 -30.78
CA PHE A 698 -33.90 -24.43 -30.55
C PHE A 698 -34.95 -24.83 -29.51
N LEU A 699 -35.11 -24.05 -28.42
CA LEU A 699 -36.17 -24.28 -27.42
C LEU A 699 -37.56 -24.20 -28.05
N ILE A 700 -37.80 -23.21 -28.92
CA ILE A 700 -39.05 -23.10 -29.69
C ILE A 700 -39.22 -24.32 -30.60
N GLY A 701 -38.17 -24.74 -31.31
CA GLY A 701 -38.20 -25.96 -32.13
C GLY A 701 -38.67 -27.18 -31.34
N PHE A 702 -38.03 -27.45 -30.20
CA PHE A 702 -38.40 -28.55 -29.29
C PHE A 702 -39.81 -28.39 -28.70
N ALA A 703 -40.26 -27.16 -28.39
CA ALA A 703 -41.61 -26.92 -27.87
C ALA A 703 -42.70 -27.06 -28.94
N THR A 704 -42.39 -26.81 -30.21
CA THR A 704 -43.34 -26.91 -31.33
C THR A 704 -43.46 -28.32 -31.91
N GLU A 705 -42.49 -29.20 -31.66
CA GLU A 705 -42.54 -30.61 -32.02
C GLU A 705 -43.55 -31.35 -31.11
N LYS A 706 -44.83 -31.25 -31.46
CA LYS A 706 -45.89 -32.15 -30.94
C LYS A 706 -45.63 -33.56 -31.46
N GLU A 707 -45.09 -34.42 -30.59
CA GLU A 707 -45.32 -35.87 -30.49
C GLU A 707 -45.25 -36.80 -31.71
N SER A 708 -44.84 -36.38 -32.92
CA SER A 708 -44.77 -37.32 -34.03
C SER A 708 -43.69 -37.03 -35.07
N THR A 709 -42.81 -38.04 -35.27
CA THR A 709 -42.07 -38.41 -36.50
C THR A 709 -40.59 -38.04 -36.68
N PHE A 710 -39.90 -37.34 -35.77
CA PHE A 710 -38.45 -37.16 -35.90
C PHE A 710 -37.69 -37.93 -34.81
N GLU A 711 -37.18 -39.12 -35.14
CA GLU A 711 -36.29 -39.90 -34.27
C GLU A 711 -34.91 -39.22 -34.16
N TRP A 712 -34.83 -38.10 -33.45
CA TRP A 712 -33.55 -37.45 -33.12
C TRP A 712 -32.59 -38.39 -32.35
N ARG A 713 -33.11 -39.49 -31.78
CA ARG A 713 -32.40 -40.38 -30.85
C ARG A 713 -31.28 -41.23 -31.47
N SER A 714 -31.24 -41.49 -32.78
CA SER A 714 -30.39 -42.57 -33.34
C SER A 714 -29.26 -42.16 -34.30
N GLU A 715 -29.22 -40.91 -34.77
CA GLU A 715 -28.37 -40.59 -35.93
C GLU A 715 -27.02 -39.91 -35.60
N PRO A 716 -25.86 -40.62 -35.73
CA PRO A 716 -24.53 -40.10 -35.39
C PRO A 716 -24.07 -38.94 -36.29
N TRP A 717 -24.68 -38.72 -37.45
CA TRP A 717 -24.31 -37.62 -38.34
C TRP A 717 -24.69 -36.25 -37.79
N ILE A 718 -25.81 -36.13 -37.05
CA ILE A 718 -26.24 -34.86 -36.44
C ILE A 718 -25.16 -34.33 -35.48
N TRP A 719 -24.55 -35.23 -34.71
CA TRP A 719 -23.43 -34.95 -33.82
C TRP A 719 -22.19 -34.48 -34.55
N PHE A 720 -21.86 -35.16 -35.65
CA PHE A 720 -20.76 -34.77 -36.52
C PHE A 720 -20.99 -33.37 -37.09
N PHE A 721 -22.19 -33.03 -37.56
CA PHE A 721 -22.50 -31.70 -38.09
C PHE A 721 -22.47 -30.59 -37.03
N LEU A 722 -22.95 -30.84 -35.80
CA LEU A 722 -22.91 -29.83 -34.74
C LEU A 722 -21.48 -29.57 -34.25
N LEU A 723 -20.70 -30.63 -33.99
CA LEU A 723 -19.30 -30.51 -33.53
C LEU A 723 -18.37 -30.03 -34.65
N ALA A 724 -18.42 -30.64 -35.83
CA ALA A 724 -17.60 -30.20 -36.97
C ALA A 724 -18.02 -28.82 -37.47
N GLY A 725 -19.31 -28.49 -37.45
CA GLY A 725 -19.83 -27.16 -37.76
C GLY A 725 -19.34 -26.09 -36.79
N SER A 726 -19.37 -26.37 -35.48
CA SER A 726 -18.84 -25.45 -34.47
C SER A 726 -17.33 -25.20 -34.63
N GLY A 727 -16.57 -26.27 -34.91
CA GLY A 727 -15.14 -26.22 -35.18
C GLY A 727 -14.81 -25.46 -36.46
N LEU A 728 -15.56 -25.71 -37.54
CA LEU A 728 -15.40 -25.02 -38.82
C LEU A 728 -15.72 -23.53 -38.71
N LEU A 729 -16.82 -23.16 -38.05
CA LEU A 729 -17.18 -21.76 -37.81
C LEU A 729 -16.09 -21.00 -37.05
N LEU A 730 -15.52 -21.63 -36.01
CA LEU A 730 -14.46 -21.04 -35.21
C LEU A 730 -13.15 -20.91 -36.01
N HIS A 731 -12.77 -21.93 -36.80
CA HIS A 731 -11.59 -21.90 -37.66
C HIS A 731 -11.73 -20.91 -38.82
N CYS A 732 -12.90 -20.80 -39.43
CA CYS A 732 -13.19 -19.81 -40.46
C CYS A 732 -13.14 -18.40 -39.87
N HIS A 733 -13.71 -18.19 -38.68
CA HIS A 733 -13.65 -16.90 -37.99
C HIS A 733 -12.21 -16.51 -37.64
N THR A 734 -11.43 -17.41 -37.03
CA THR A 734 -10.01 -17.13 -36.73
C THR A 734 -9.20 -16.89 -37.99
N ALA A 735 -9.45 -17.62 -39.08
CA ALA A 735 -8.80 -17.38 -40.36
C ALA A 735 -9.17 -16.00 -40.94
N ILE A 736 -10.45 -15.62 -40.91
CA ILE A 736 -10.92 -14.30 -41.37
C ILE A 736 -10.28 -13.17 -40.55
N GLN A 737 -10.23 -13.31 -39.21
CA GLN A 737 -9.56 -12.31 -38.35
C GLN A 737 -8.06 -12.25 -38.62
N TYR A 738 -7.40 -13.40 -38.79
CA TYR A 738 -5.98 -13.48 -39.12
C TYR A 738 -5.66 -12.77 -40.45
N PHE A 739 -6.45 -13.01 -41.50
CA PHE A 739 -6.24 -12.37 -42.80
C PHE A 739 -6.67 -10.90 -42.85
N SER A 740 -7.64 -10.48 -42.03
CA SER A 740 -8.11 -9.09 -41.95
C SER A 740 -7.15 -8.17 -41.21
N ASN A 741 -6.34 -8.69 -40.28
CA ASN A 741 -5.44 -7.91 -39.42
C ASN A 741 -3.99 -7.87 -39.93
N ARG A 742 -3.77 -7.45 -41.19
CA ARG A 742 -2.49 -7.42 -41.95
C ARG A 742 -1.25 -6.72 -41.31
N GLU A 743 -1.14 -6.58 -39.99
CA GLU A 743 0.01 -6.04 -39.26
C GLU A 743 0.63 -7.03 -38.24
N LEU A 744 0.71 -8.32 -38.56
CA LEU A 744 1.56 -9.28 -37.81
C LEU A 744 2.68 -9.79 -38.74
N PRO A 745 3.93 -9.88 -38.25
CA PRO A 745 5.12 -9.99 -39.09
C PRO A 745 5.14 -11.29 -39.89
N THR A 746 5.56 -11.16 -41.15
CA THR A 746 5.58 -12.15 -42.25
C THR A 746 6.53 -13.34 -42.06
N ARG A 747 6.81 -13.76 -40.83
CA ARG A 747 7.60 -14.97 -40.56
C ARG A 747 6.83 -15.87 -39.61
N PHE A 748 6.11 -16.84 -40.17
CA PHE A 748 6.10 -18.26 -39.77
C PHE A 748 5.04 -18.96 -40.63
N GLY A 749 5.45 -20.01 -41.35
CA GLY A 749 4.51 -20.89 -42.06
C GLY A 749 3.56 -21.58 -41.07
N LEU A 750 2.37 -21.94 -41.56
CA LEU A 750 1.33 -22.73 -40.89
C LEU A 750 1.95 -23.83 -40.00
N PRO A 751 1.58 -23.92 -38.70
CA PRO A 751 0.19 -24.01 -38.25
C PRO A 751 -0.21 -22.98 -37.16
N LEU A 752 -1.52 -22.85 -36.92
CA LEU A 752 -2.15 -22.18 -35.77
C LEU A 752 -1.77 -22.87 -34.43
N GLN A 753 -0.49 -22.91 -34.07
CA GLN A 753 -0.06 -23.36 -32.74
C GLN A 753 -0.04 -22.17 -31.79
N PHE A 754 -1.12 -22.00 -31.04
CA PHE A 754 -1.19 -21.07 -29.93
C PHE A 754 -0.43 -21.64 -28.73
N LYS A 755 0.45 -20.85 -28.12
CA LYS A 755 1.23 -21.28 -26.96
C LYS A 755 0.42 -21.31 -25.67
N ASN A 756 -0.68 -20.55 -25.60
CA ASN A 756 -1.61 -20.54 -24.47
C ASN A 756 -3.03 -20.08 -24.87
N PHE A 757 -3.98 -20.26 -23.94
CA PHE A 757 -5.39 -19.87 -24.12
C PHE A 757 -5.57 -18.38 -24.45
N ASP A 758 -4.76 -17.51 -23.86
CA ASP A 758 -4.87 -16.07 -24.11
C ASP A 758 -4.52 -15.72 -25.55
N GLU A 759 -3.55 -16.40 -26.16
CA GLU A 759 -3.12 -16.20 -27.55
C GLU A 759 -4.21 -16.65 -28.53
N PHE A 760 -4.85 -17.78 -28.23
CA PHE A 760 -6.03 -18.25 -28.97
C PHE A 760 -7.17 -17.23 -28.92
N PHE A 761 -7.60 -16.83 -27.72
CA PHE A 761 -8.70 -15.89 -27.57
C PHE A 761 -8.37 -14.48 -28.06
N GLY A 762 -7.11 -14.05 -27.99
CA GLY A 762 -6.66 -12.80 -28.59
C GLY A 762 -6.76 -12.79 -30.12
N CYS A 763 -6.70 -13.96 -30.78
CA CYS A 763 -6.91 -14.10 -32.22
C CYS A 763 -8.41 -14.18 -32.56
N VAL A 764 -9.20 -14.91 -31.75
CA VAL A 764 -10.66 -14.99 -31.90
C VAL A 764 -11.34 -13.64 -31.68
N PHE A 765 -10.84 -12.86 -30.71
CA PHE A 765 -11.32 -11.54 -30.33
C PHE A 765 -10.19 -10.51 -30.45
N PRO A 766 -9.84 -10.08 -31.68
CA PRO A 766 -8.73 -9.17 -31.88
C PRO A 766 -8.95 -7.83 -31.18
N HIS A 767 -7.90 -7.36 -30.50
CA HIS A 767 -7.87 -6.03 -29.91
C HIS A 767 -7.73 -4.98 -31.00
N HIS A 768 -8.85 -4.42 -31.46
CA HIS A 768 -8.82 -3.16 -32.18
C HIS A 768 -8.57 -2.05 -31.16
N SER A 769 -7.40 -1.39 -31.25
CA SER A 769 -7.10 -0.20 -30.46
C SER A 769 -8.32 0.72 -30.46
N HIS A 770 -8.78 1.09 -29.27
CA HIS A 770 -9.97 1.91 -29.11
C HIS A 770 -9.94 3.09 -30.08
N ALA A 771 -11.07 3.30 -30.75
CA ALA A 771 -11.44 4.50 -31.51
C ALA A 771 -11.49 5.76 -30.63
N ARG A 772 -10.48 5.99 -29.79
CA ARG A 772 -10.37 7.12 -28.86
C ARG A 772 -9.85 8.40 -29.53
N THR A 773 -9.60 8.38 -30.84
CA THR A 773 -9.17 9.55 -31.61
C THR A 773 -10.01 9.83 -32.85
N GLU A 774 -11.09 9.08 -33.10
CA GLU A 774 -11.97 9.38 -34.24
C GLU A 774 -13.17 10.22 -33.80
N ILE A 775 -13.13 11.51 -34.17
CA ILE A 775 -14.16 12.52 -33.91
C ILE A 775 -15.43 12.24 -34.75
N ASP A 776 -15.34 11.41 -35.79
CA ASP A 776 -16.42 11.16 -36.74
C ASP A 776 -17.49 10.16 -36.22
N PRO A 777 -18.75 10.61 -36.02
CA PRO A 777 -19.84 9.76 -35.52
C PRO A 777 -20.25 8.66 -36.50
N CYS A 778 -20.01 8.81 -37.81
CA CYS A 778 -20.36 7.80 -38.82
C CYS A 778 -19.43 6.58 -38.73
N LYS A 779 -18.12 6.83 -38.59
CA LYS A 779 -17.11 5.78 -38.41
C LYS A 779 -17.27 5.02 -37.09
N ARG A 780 -17.70 5.71 -36.02
CA ARG A 780 -18.04 5.06 -34.74
C ARG A 780 -19.19 4.07 -34.87
N LYS A 781 -20.27 4.44 -35.58
CA LYS A 781 -21.40 3.53 -35.84
C LYS A 781 -20.98 2.32 -36.67
N LEU A 782 -20.19 2.54 -37.71
CA LEU A 782 -19.68 1.45 -38.55
C LEU A 782 -18.75 0.51 -37.77
N ALA A 783 -17.89 1.05 -36.90
CA ALA A 783 -17.04 0.27 -36.02
C ALA A 783 -17.86 -0.54 -34.99
N ALA A 784 -18.93 0.04 -34.44
CA ALA A 784 -19.83 -0.68 -33.53
C ALA A 784 -20.54 -1.85 -34.23
N VAL A 785 -21.03 -1.66 -35.46
CA VAL A 785 -21.65 -2.72 -36.27
C VAL A 785 -20.63 -3.81 -36.61
N ARG A 786 -19.41 -3.45 -37.01
CA ARG A 786 -18.33 -4.40 -37.27
C ARG A 786 -17.98 -5.22 -36.02
N ASN A 787 -17.84 -4.55 -34.87
CA ASN A 787 -17.52 -5.21 -33.61
C ASN A 787 -18.66 -6.14 -33.15
N PHE A 788 -19.92 -5.79 -33.41
CA PHE A 788 -21.06 -6.67 -33.14
C PHE A 788 -21.06 -7.90 -34.08
N GLY A 789 -20.82 -7.69 -35.38
CA GLY A 789 -20.71 -8.79 -36.35
C GLY A 789 -19.60 -9.79 -36.02
N GLN A 790 -18.49 -9.33 -35.44
CA GLN A 790 -17.39 -10.20 -34.97
C GLN A 790 -17.77 -11.11 -33.79
N LEU A 791 -18.85 -10.81 -33.04
CA LEU A 791 -19.30 -11.63 -31.90
C LEU A 791 -20.20 -12.80 -32.33
N ILE A 792 -20.80 -12.72 -33.53
CA ILE A 792 -21.80 -13.71 -34.01
C ILE A 792 -21.19 -15.11 -34.18
N PRO A 793 -20.05 -15.30 -34.89
CA PRO A 793 -19.50 -16.64 -35.08
C PRO A 793 -19.07 -17.32 -33.77
N PRO A 794 -18.36 -16.66 -32.83
CA PRO A 794 -18.06 -17.25 -31.53
C PRO A 794 -19.30 -17.63 -30.72
N ALA A 795 -20.35 -16.79 -30.72
CA ALA A 795 -21.58 -17.10 -29.99
C ALA A 795 -22.33 -18.29 -30.60
N LEU A 796 -22.38 -18.41 -31.93
CA LEU A 796 -22.94 -19.57 -32.61
C LEU A 796 -22.15 -20.84 -32.28
N SER A 797 -20.82 -20.80 -32.30
CA SER A 797 -19.98 -21.94 -31.89
C SER A 797 -20.26 -22.36 -30.45
N VAL A 798 -20.33 -21.42 -29.50
CA VAL A 798 -20.67 -21.72 -28.10
C VAL A 798 -22.08 -22.33 -27.99
N THR A 799 -23.06 -21.80 -28.73
CA THR A 799 -24.43 -22.33 -28.75
C THR A 799 -24.46 -23.76 -29.26
N LEU A 800 -23.80 -24.05 -30.39
CA LEU A 800 -23.77 -25.38 -30.98
C LEU A 800 -23.09 -26.40 -30.05
N VAL A 801 -21.99 -26.01 -29.41
CA VAL A 801 -21.32 -26.84 -28.40
C VAL A 801 -22.22 -27.08 -27.19
N SER A 802 -22.85 -26.02 -26.66
CA SER A 802 -23.76 -26.10 -25.51
C SER A 802 -24.97 -26.99 -25.79
N VAL A 803 -25.64 -26.81 -26.95
CA VAL A 803 -26.74 -27.66 -27.42
C VAL A 803 -26.28 -29.11 -27.58
N SER A 804 -25.10 -29.34 -28.16
CA SER A 804 -24.54 -30.69 -28.28
C SER A 804 -24.34 -31.34 -26.91
N VAL A 805 -23.72 -30.63 -25.96
CA VAL A 805 -23.53 -31.16 -24.60
C VAL A 805 -24.87 -31.46 -23.93
N CYS A 806 -25.85 -30.56 -24.03
CA CYS A 806 -27.20 -30.77 -23.48
C CYS A 806 -27.85 -32.03 -24.05
N LEU A 807 -27.82 -32.19 -25.37
CA LEU A 807 -28.34 -33.38 -26.04
C LEU A 807 -27.57 -34.65 -25.66
N MET A 808 -26.26 -34.56 -25.41
CA MET A 808 -25.40 -35.72 -25.14
C MET A 808 -25.67 -36.22 -23.72
N VAL A 809 -25.75 -35.29 -22.77
CA VAL A 809 -26.04 -35.59 -21.36
C VAL A 809 -27.46 -36.16 -21.23
N SER A 810 -28.45 -35.63 -21.98
CA SER A 810 -29.81 -36.18 -21.99
C SER A 810 -29.89 -37.65 -22.46
N ARG A 811 -28.84 -38.19 -23.10
CA ARG A 811 -28.78 -39.59 -23.55
C ARG A 811 -28.04 -40.53 -22.60
N ILE A 812 -27.34 -40.01 -21.59
CA ILE A 812 -26.53 -40.83 -20.70
C ILE A 812 -27.42 -41.78 -19.87
N SER A 813 -28.61 -41.33 -19.50
CA SER A 813 -29.58 -42.11 -18.73
C SER A 813 -30.99 -41.58 -19.00
N GLU A 814 -31.96 -42.49 -19.10
CA GLU A 814 -33.39 -42.15 -19.20
C GLU A 814 -33.92 -41.44 -17.94
N ASN A 815 -33.16 -41.50 -16.85
CA ASN A 815 -33.49 -40.85 -15.58
C ASN A 815 -33.02 -39.39 -15.52
N LEU A 816 -32.30 -38.88 -16.54
CA LEU A 816 -31.87 -37.48 -16.61
C LEU A 816 -32.96 -36.61 -17.28
N PRO A 817 -32.93 -35.27 -17.09
CA PRO A 817 -33.91 -34.36 -17.67
C PRO A 817 -34.02 -34.51 -19.18
N GLY A 818 -35.18 -34.14 -19.71
CA GLY A 818 -35.37 -34.12 -21.15
C GLY A 818 -34.39 -33.16 -21.84
N PRO A 819 -34.15 -33.33 -23.15
CA PRO A 819 -33.33 -32.40 -23.92
C PRO A 819 -33.82 -30.95 -23.80
N PHE A 820 -35.15 -30.74 -23.69
CA PHE A 820 -35.75 -29.42 -23.46
C PHE A 820 -35.29 -28.79 -22.12
N ASP A 821 -35.32 -29.54 -21.03
CA ASP A 821 -34.91 -29.05 -19.70
C ASP A 821 -33.41 -28.77 -19.65
N PHE A 822 -32.58 -29.67 -20.20
CA PHE A 822 -31.14 -29.43 -20.32
C PHE A 822 -30.82 -28.17 -21.14
N MET A 823 -31.62 -27.86 -22.15
CA MET A 823 -31.47 -26.63 -22.92
C MET A 823 -31.84 -25.37 -22.14
N ILE A 824 -32.87 -25.41 -21.29
CA ILE A 824 -33.16 -24.32 -20.34
C ILE A 824 -31.99 -24.16 -19.37
N VAL A 825 -31.42 -25.28 -18.92
CA VAL A 825 -30.24 -25.25 -18.05
C VAL A 825 -29.02 -24.66 -18.76
N GLY A 826 -28.74 -25.08 -19.99
CA GLY A 826 -27.66 -24.56 -20.84
C GLY A 826 -27.83 -23.08 -21.15
N MET A 827 -29.05 -22.62 -21.45
CA MET A 827 -29.38 -21.21 -21.61
C MET A 827 -29.06 -20.42 -20.34
N GLY A 828 -29.55 -20.88 -19.18
CA GLY A 828 -29.28 -20.24 -17.89
C GLY A 828 -27.79 -20.19 -17.56
N ALA A 829 -27.07 -21.28 -17.77
CA ALA A 829 -25.63 -21.37 -17.56
C ALA A 829 -24.86 -20.38 -18.46
N CYS A 830 -25.23 -20.25 -19.73
CA CYS A 830 -24.64 -19.28 -20.65
C CYS A 830 -24.92 -17.83 -20.21
N LEU A 831 -26.17 -17.50 -19.84
CA LEU A 831 -26.51 -16.16 -19.38
C LEU A 831 -25.75 -15.79 -18.09
N VAL A 832 -25.76 -16.67 -17.09
CA VAL A 832 -25.05 -16.46 -15.82
C VAL A 832 -23.54 -16.41 -16.05
N GLY A 833 -22.97 -17.34 -16.81
CA GLY A 833 -21.54 -17.37 -17.11
C GLY A 833 -21.06 -16.12 -17.86
N GLY A 834 -21.85 -15.64 -18.83
CA GLY A 834 -21.58 -14.41 -19.56
C GLY A 834 -21.62 -13.17 -18.66
N ALA A 835 -22.67 -13.06 -17.83
CA ALA A 835 -22.83 -11.97 -16.87
C ALA A 835 -21.70 -11.95 -15.83
N LEU A 836 -21.38 -13.12 -15.24
CA LEU A 836 -20.30 -13.26 -14.27
C LEU A 836 -18.95 -12.84 -14.85
N LEU A 837 -18.61 -13.22 -16.09
CA LEU A 837 -17.34 -12.84 -16.72
C LEU A 837 -17.20 -11.32 -16.92
N ILE A 838 -18.30 -10.63 -17.25
CA ILE A 838 -18.33 -9.17 -17.37
C ILE A 838 -18.19 -8.54 -15.98
N ALA A 839 -18.99 -9.00 -15.01
CA ALA A 839 -18.91 -8.53 -13.62
C ALA A 839 -17.52 -8.75 -13.01
N TYR A 840 -16.85 -9.86 -13.34
CA TYR A 840 -15.47 -10.12 -12.93
C TYR A 840 -14.49 -9.08 -13.50
N ALA A 841 -14.63 -8.72 -14.77
CA ALA A 841 -13.77 -7.73 -15.41
C ALA A 841 -13.96 -6.33 -14.82
N GLU A 842 -15.21 -5.95 -14.52
CA GLU A 842 -15.55 -4.68 -13.86
C GLU A 842 -15.07 -4.65 -12.41
N LYS A 843 -15.28 -5.73 -11.64
CA LYS A 843 -14.81 -5.84 -10.26
C LYS A 843 -13.28 -5.80 -10.15
N ARG A 844 -12.58 -6.28 -11.17
CA ARG A 844 -11.11 -6.22 -11.31
C ARG A 844 -10.59 -4.90 -11.84
N LEU A 845 -11.47 -3.92 -12.11
CA LEU A 845 -11.11 -2.55 -12.49
C LEU A 845 -10.19 -2.50 -13.71
N LEU A 846 -10.34 -3.48 -14.61
CA LEU A 846 -9.40 -3.65 -15.72
C LEU A 846 -9.42 -2.43 -16.66
N SER A 847 -10.56 -1.74 -16.76
CA SER A 847 -10.73 -0.56 -17.59
C SER A 847 -10.03 0.67 -17.01
N GLU A 848 -10.17 0.88 -15.71
CA GLU A 848 -9.54 1.94 -14.94
C GLU A 848 -8.03 1.75 -14.92
N HIS A 849 -7.55 0.52 -14.67
CA HIS A 849 -6.13 0.18 -14.71
C HIS A 849 -5.52 0.35 -16.09
N ALA A 850 -6.19 -0.13 -17.15
CA ALA A 850 -5.71 0.08 -18.50
C ALA A 850 -5.57 1.58 -18.81
N TYR A 851 -6.52 2.41 -18.36
CA TYR A 851 -6.44 3.86 -18.54
C TYR A 851 -5.28 4.50 -17.76
N GLN A 852 -5.18 4.26 -16.45
CA GLN A 852 -4.15 4.83 -15.59
C GLN A 852 -2.74 4.45 -16.06
N TYR A 853 -2.51 3.17 -16.36
CA TYR A 853 -1.21 2.71 -16.87
C TYR A 853 -0.88 3.27 -18.26
N GLY A 854 -1.88 3.48 -19.12
CA GLY A 854 -1.67 4.09 -20.43
C GLY A 854 -1.26 5.57 -20.33
N ALA A 855 -1.90 6.33 -19.45
CA ALA A 855 -1.55 7.71 -19.16
C ALA A 855 -0.13 7.82 -18.58
N ALA A 856 0.18 7.01 -17.57
CA ALA A 856 1.50 6.99 -16.93
C ALA A 856 2.61 6.57 -17.90
N ALA A 857 2.37 5.58 -18.77
CA ALA A 857 3.33 5.19 -19.82
C ALA A 857 3.64 6.34 -20.77
N SER A 858 2.62 7.12 -21.18
CA SER A 858 2.78 8.26 -22.09
C SER A 858 3.54 9.42 -21.44
N LEU A 859 3.28 9.67 -20.15
CA LEU A 859 3.99 10.65 -19.33
C LEU A 859 5.48 10.31 -19.22
N PHE A 860 5.80 9.07 -18.82
CA PHE A 860 7.19 8.60 -18.68
C PHE A 860 7.95 8.61 -20.02
N ALA A 861 7.29 8.25 -21.11
CA ALA A 861 7.85 8.35 -22.47
C ALA A 861 8.24 9.80 -22.82
N SER A 862 7.36 10.75 -22.53
CA SER A 862 7.60 12.17 -22.80
C SER A 862 8.72 12.74 -21.93
N ALA A 863 8.76 12.37 -20.66
CA ALA A 863 9.81 12.79 -19.74
C ALA A 863 11.18 12.20 -20.13
N ARG A 864 11.22 10.96 -20.63
CA ARG A 864 12.45 10.32 -21.10
C ARG A 864 13.15 11.12 -22.18
N LEU A 865 12.41 11.67 -23.14
CA LEU A 865 12.95 12.51 -24.22
C LEU A 865 13.58 13.79 -23.66
N ARG A 866 12.95 14.41 -22.66
CA ARG A 866 13.48 15.61 -21.99
C ARG A 866 14.73 15.29 -21.17
N LEU A 867 14.72 14.17 -20.44
CA LEU A 867 15.88 13.70 -19.68
C LEU A 867 17.07 13.42 -20.58
N GLU A 868 16.89 12.76 -21.73
CA GLU A 868 17.99 12.49 -22.67
C GLU A 868 18.62 13.78 -23.22
N ARG A 869 17.78 14.76 -23.53
CA ARG A 869 18.26 16.08 -23.99
C ARG A 869 19.12 16.76 -22.94
N ASN A 870 18.69 16.77 -21.68
CA ASN A 870 19.44 17.41 -20.60
C ASN A 870 20.70 16.59 -20.23
N LEU A 871 20.65 15.26 -20.22
CA LEU A 871 21.82 14.40 -20.01
C LEU A 871 22.89 14.63 -21.09
N SER A 872 22.48 14.69 -22.35
CA SER A 872 23.38 15.00 -23.46
C SER A 872 24.00 16.40 -23.34
N ALA A 873 23.26 17.37 -22.79
CA ALA A 873 23.79 18.71 -22.52
C ALA A 873 24.79 18.70 -21.36
N MET A 874 24.48 17.96 -20.29
CA MET A 874 25.33 17.79 -19.11
C MET A 874 26.67 17.12 -19.49
N GLU A 875 26.65 16.06 -20.29
CA GLU A 875 27.87 15.38 -20.76
C GLU A 875 28.75 16.29 -21.60
N LYS A 876 28.16 17.05 -22.52
CA LYS A 876 28.88 18.07 -23.32
C LYS A 876 29.47 19.17 -22.45
N ALA A 877 28.80 19.55 -21.37
CA ALA A 877 29.31 20.56 -20.44
C ALA A 877 30.54 20.03 -19.69
N VAL A 878 30.52 18.77 -19.24
CA VAL A 878 31.69 18.11 -18.64
C VAL A 878 32.86 18.03 -19.61
N GLU A 879 32.63 17.67 -20.87
CA GLU A 879 33.68 17.62 -21.90
C GLU A 879 34.32 18.99 -22.17
N LYS A 880 33.52 20.06 -22.11
CA LYS A 880 33.97 21.44 -22.32
C LYS A 880 34.53 22.13 -21.07
N GLY A 881 34.37 21.53 -19.90
CA GLY A 881 34.69 22.16 -18.61
C GLY A 881 33.76 23.33 -18.24
N ASP A 882 32.55 23.39 -18.82
CA ASP A 882 31.58 24.45 -18.59
C ASP A 882 30.75 24.14 -17.33
N GLN A 883 31.12 24.79 -16.22
CA GLN A 883 30.52 24.55 -14.90
C GLN A 883 29.06 25.02 -14.83
N ASP A 884 28.75 26.18 -15.41
CA ASP A 884 27.41 26.76 -15.37
C ASP A 884 26.42 25.89 -16.15
N ALA A 885 26.80 25.48 -17.37
CA ALA A 885 25.98 24.59 -18.18
C ALA A 885 25.80 23.20 -17.53
N PHE A 886 26.82 22.71 -16.82
CA PHE A 886 26.74 21.46 -16.06
C PHE A 886 25.73 21.55 -14.92
N HIS A 887 25.80 22.62 -14.12
CA HIS A 887 24.89 22.84 -13.01
C HIS A 887 23.44 23.03 -13.48
N GLU A 888 23.21 23.82 -14.52
CA GLU A 888 21.88 24.05 -15.10
C GLU A 888 21.27 22.75 -15.64
N ALA A 889 22.06 21.94 -16.36
CA ALA A 889 21.59 20.67 -16.88
C ALA A 889 21.27 19.66 -15.76
N ARG A 890 22.11 19.60 -14.71
CA ARG A 890 21.89 18.75 -13.53
C ARG A 890 20.58 19.12 -12.82
N GLU A 891 20.35 20.40 -12.56
CA GLU A 891 19.13 20.88 -11.89
C GLU A 891 17.88 20.50 -12.68
N LYS A 892 17.87 20.75 -14.00
CA LYS A 892 16.76 20.34 -14.88
C LYS A 892 16.48 18.84 -14.85
N ILE A 893 17.52 18.00 -14.76
CA ILE A 893 17.37 16.54 -14.63
C ILE A 893 16.75 16.21 -13.27
N GLN A 894 17.29 16.77 -12.20
CA GLN A 894 16.81 16.56 -10.83
C GLN A 894 15.34 16.98 -10.67
N ASP A 895 14.93 18.11 -11.24
CA ASP A 895 13.55 18.58 -11.24
C ASP A 895 12.61 17.65 -12.01
N LEU A 896 13.03 17.16 -13.17
CA LEU A 896 12.26 16.19 -13.95
C LEU A 896 12.10 14.86 -13.20
N LEU A 897 13.15 14.38 -12.54
CA LEU A 897 13.11 13.16 -11.72
C LEU A 897 12.24 13.34 -10.47
N LEU A 898 12.26 14.52 -9.86
CA LEU A 898 11.37 14.85 -8.74
C LEU A 898 9.91 14.87 -9.19
N ALA A 899 9.60 15.53 -10.31
CA ALA A 899 8.26 15.59 -10.87
C ALA A 899 7.74 14.19 -11.25
N LEU A 900 8.55 13.38 -11.94
CA LEU A 900 8.21 11.99 -12.25
C LEU A 900 7.97 11.14 -11.00
N GLY A 901 8.75 11.38 -9.94
CA GLY A 901 8.56 10.70 -8.67
C GLY A 901 7.22 11.04 -8.04
N LYS A 902 6.83 12.32 -8.02
CA LYS A 902 5.51 12.74 -7.51
C LYS A 902 4.37 12.08 -8.29
N GLU A 903 4.45 12.09 -9.62
CA GLU A 903 3.45 11.46 -10.49
C GLU A 903 3.36 9.93 -10.27
N ALA A 904 4.49 9.26 -10.01
CA ALA A 904 4.50 7.85 -9.65
C ALA A 904 3.85 7.59 -8.27
N LEU A 905 4.08 8.48 -7.29
CA LEU A 905 3.46 8.40 -5.97
C LEU A 905 1.96 8.69 -6.02
N ASP A 906 1.53 9.61 -6.88
CA ASP A 906 0.13 9.93 -7.10
C ASP A 906 -0.59 8.76 -7.77
N GLU A 907 -0.01 8.14 -8.81
CA GLU A 907 -0.56 6.91 -9.41
C GLU A 907 -0.65 5.77 -8.39
N ASN A 908 0.39 5.58 -7.57
CA ASN A 908 0.39 4.57 -6.52
C ASN A 908 -0.68 4.85 -5.44
N SER A 909 -0.89 6.12 -5.09
CA SER A 909 -1.92 6.57 -4.14
C SER A 909 -3.34 6.35 -4.68
N GLU A 910 -3.58 6.75 -5.93
CA GLU A 910 -4.85 6.53 -6.61
C GLU A 910 -5.16 5.03 -6.73
N TRP A 911 -4.15 4.22 -7.08
CA TRP A 911 -4.27 2.78 -7.15
C TRP A 911 -4.72 2.20 -5.79
N LEU A 912 -4.09 2.66 -4.69
CA LEU A 912 -4.43 2.19 -3.35
C LEU A 912 -5.87 2.58 -2.94
N ILE A 913 -6.24 3.85 -3.14
CA ILE A 913 -7.61 4.34 -2.87
C ILE A 913 -8.62 3.53 -3.66
N LEU A 914 -8.36 3.29 -4.94
CA LEU A 914 -9.30 2.61 -5.83
C LEU A 914 -9.61 1.18 -5.34
N HIS A 915 -8.59 0.46 -4.87
CA HIS A 915 -8.77 -0.91 -4.36
C HIS A 915 -9.41 -0.93 -2.97
N ARG A 916 -9.06 0.02 -2.09
CA ARG A 916 -9.64 0.09 -0.75
C ARG A 916 -11.08 0.60 -0.75
N ALA A 917 -11.45 1.46 -1.70
CA ALA A 917 -12.81 1.96 -1.87
C ALA A 917 -13.76 0.92 -2.50
N ARG A 918 -13.23 -0.13 -3.12
CA ARG A 918 -13.99 -1.22 -3.73
C ARG A 918 -13.50 -2.56 -3.18
N PRO A 919 -13.63 -2.81 -1.86
CA PRO A 919 -13.25 -4.10 -1.31
C PRO A 919 -14.11 -5.19 -1.97
N MET A 920 -13.60 -6.40 -1.98
CA MET A 920 -14.28 -7.53 -2.59
C MET A 920 -15.53 -7.91 -1.79
N GLU A 921 -16.65 -7.22 -2.01
CA GLU A 921 -17.93 -7.54 -1.38
C GLU A 921 -18.64 -8.68 -2.12
N PRO A 922 -19.37 -9.58 -1.44
CA PRO A 922 -20.22 -10.53 -2.13
C PRO A 922 -21.27 -9.73 -2.91
N VAL A 923 -21.49 -10.08 -4.17
CA VAL A 923 -22.64 -9.58 -4.92
C VAL A 923 -23.86 -10.25 -4.29
N ILE A 924 -24.41 -9.64 -3.25
CA ILE A 924 -25.70 -10.02 -2.72
C ILE A 924 -26.68 -9.52 -3.78
N GLY A 925 -27.06 -10.41 -4.69
CA GLY A 925 -28.14 -10.15 -5.62
C GLY A 925 -29.37 -9.73 -4.81
N GLY A 926 -29.86 -8.53 -5.07
CA GLY A 926 -31.16 -8.07 -4.57
C GLY A 926 -32.30 -8.83 -5.23
#